data_AF-A0A558R7F4-F1
#
_entry.id   AF-A0A558R7F4-F1
#
_cell.length_a   1.000
_cell.length_b   1.000
_cell.length_c   1.000
_cell.angle_alpha   90.00
_cell.angle_beta   90.00
_cell.angle_gamma   90.00
#
_symmetry.space_group_name_H-M   'P 1'
#
loop_
_entity.id
_entity.type
_entity.pdbx_description
1 polymer ?
#
loop_
_entity_poly.entity_id
_entity_poly.type
_entity_poly.pdbx_seq_one_letter_code
_entity_poly.pdbx_strand_id
1 'polypeptide(L)'
;MRAGGRRGNEADIPVDLGARRGANRFQPRIDQRAQLALVDDPPALLRLIGEQVELEAAAGLAVDGGQRTKEIEFPLVQDPKLAAELAAYEIVNAREFGPIVLPLKPRWIGYKPGDCLTIDVPELNMIGQTAIVMNRSLDPSTGVVTLTLRSETAAKHDFALGRTASPPPTPSLQVIDPSQLLIPGISAVWGAIADDGGKPDDNADVTGENTALDTANVAGTPASQIKAAAAQVATLTGTGPGSISYDIGTVRTALEGQIVTGKAEQKVITDSLSLQMGVRRNLVVNGGLERGLEGINLPAGQGFSKSDNPTWGPILSSNTASGTQAVAFPRFAAQAGQRHVITGDITLVATAGAAYLDILYTDAAGNLLSGGDGPEKRRTASFQFAEGSAGRDASAAESLAPTGTVWAQPRFVYEGVSGITVIGVRQVKAELGALPWTAYSVADQTLQSTFADITTVKNVVVGPDSALAQLDTRLTAAAQQAGNDALAAKGQISDLSTVVAGNNLAAGQRFQSVEASIGAERAGSPNLVRKGDGRSGFLGVGANAGGFAVTNHPTLGSIFQKAGAAANDTLFWDIPVEAGWTLSISAEMGFNPPDAGIAYVRYLGGEPYVGDPAGTFRSENWIRAGGQLFTVPAGVTALRILVAATKACDFGVSRVQLQRGAWTAYRYDADVRDITASAAITQAAVADVQGRTASYIQLQAIAGTSMAKFTVAAAGGPNPYSRMLFEADQFLFRGDVIIDGSIRTSAIVDDGITMLGNMQLGGPVDGSGATVNAVTYNFVLDYPAKLIVLGTGSHGYMGSIPSYDVILALDGVQMGTGAGSGASYAESSFAITGGAVVPAGPHSVVLRWRGDNPAIRLVAGSIVLLGAKK
;
A
#
# COMPACT_ATOMS: atom_id res chain seq x y z
N MET A 1 -48.97 13.87 -45.89
CA MET A 1 -50.04 14.84 -46.14
C MET A 1 -50.58 15.35 -44.81
N ARG A 2 -50.62 16.69 -44.64
CA ARG A 2 -51.26 17.52 -43.57
C ARG A 2 -50.77 17.32 -42.12
N ALA A 3 -50.03 18.20 -41.44
CA ALA A 3 -50.02 19.67 -41.24
C ALA A 3 -50.71 20.14 -39.92
N GLY A 4 -49.95 20.91 -39.12
CA GLY A 4 -50.41 21.83 -38.05
C GLY A 4 -50.14 21.36 -36.60
N GLY A 5 -49.37 22.01 -35.72
CA GLY A 5 -48.74 23.34 -35.71
C GLY A 5 -49.41 24.31 -34.72
N ARG A 6 -48.98 24.37 -33.45
CA ARG A 6 -49.20 25.45 -32.44
C ARG A 6 -48.02 25.43 -31.44
N ARG A 7 -47.06 26.37 -31.54
CA ARG A 7 -46.91 27.67 -30.83
C ARG A 7 -46.64 27.57 -29.31
N GLY A 8 -45.45 28.06 -28.90
CA GLY A 8 -45.32 28.93 -27.73
C GLY A 8 -44.02 28.81 -26.91
N ASN A 9 -43.16 29.83 -27.03
CA ASN A 9 -42.29 30.44 -26.01
C ASN A 9 -40.85 29.92 -25.84
N GLU A 10 -39.93 30.50 -26.62
CA GLU A 10 -38.51 30.69 -26.29
C GLU A 10 -38.29 32.08 -25.68
N ALA A 11 -37.40 32.17 -24.71
CA ALA A 11 -36.94 33.40 -24.08
C ALA A 11 -35.50 33.71 -24.53
N ASP A 12 -35.30 34.95 -24.95
CA ASP A 12 -34.09 35.53 -25.50
C ASP A 12 -32.94 35.72 -24.49
N ILE A 13 -31.70 35.47 -24.95
CA ILE A 13 -30.45 35.98 -24.36
C ILE A 13 -29.70 36.73 -25.48
N PRO A 14 -29.27 38.00 -25.28
CA PRO A 14 -28.75 38.83 -26.38
C PRO A 14 -27.26 38.63 -26.64
N VAL A 15 -26.89 38.58 -27.93
CA VAL A 15 -25.51 38.62 -28.42
C VAL A 15 -25.21 40.05 -28.90
N ASP A 16 -24.16 40.64 -28.32
CA ASP A 16 -23.64 41.97 -28.64
C ASP A 16 -22.67 41.89 -29.84
N LEU A 17 -22.96 42.64 -30.90
CA LEU A 17 -22.11 42.85 -32.07
C LEU A 17 -21.93 44.36 -32.31
N GLY A 18 -20.78 44.87 -31.88
CA GLY A 18 -20.36 46.27 -32.10
C GLY A 18 -19.03 46.35 -32.86
N ALA A 19 -19.11 46.81 -34.11
CA ALA A 19 -18.01 46.98 -35.06
C ALA A 19 -17.00 48.08 -34.71
N ARG A 20 -15.71 47.88 -35.05
CA ARG A 20 -14.78 48.96 -35.43
C ARG A 20 -13.83 48.55 -36.56
N ARG A 21 -13.84 49.36 -37.63
CA ARG A 21 -12.95 49.33 -38.81
C ARG A 21 -11.58 49.97 -38.49
N GLY A 22 -10.51 49.55 -39.18
CA GLY A 22 -9.28 50.35 -39.30
C GLY A 22 -8.03 49.65 -39.88
N ALA A 23 -7.89 49.71 -41.19
CA ALA A 23 -6.71 49.57 -42.09
C ALA A 23 -5.26 49.31 -41.56
N ASN A 24 -4.53 48.38 -42.20
CA ASN A 24 -3.22 48.56 -42.89
C ASN A 24 -2.70 47.21 -43.46
N ARG A 25 -2.62 47.04 -44.79
CA ARG A 25 -1.45 47.14 -45.69
C ARG A 25 -0.42 45.98 -45.62
N PHE A 26 -0.43 45.17 -46.69
CA PHE A 26 0.68 44.48 -47.38
C PHE A 26 1.82 43.83 -46.58
N GLN A 27 1.81 42.49 -46.53
CA GLN A 27 3.01 41.63 -46.45
C GLN A 27 2.88 40.49 -47.50
N PRO A 28 3.99 40.00 -48.09
CA PRO A 28 3.98 39.14 -49.28
C PRO A 28 3.67 37.67 -48.94
N ARG A 29 2.94 37.01 -49.85
CA ARG A 29 2.62 35.58 -49.81
C ARG A 29 3.89 34.75 -49.91
N ILE A 30 4.26 34.09 -48.81
CA ILE A 30 5.12 32.90 -48.82
C ILE A 30 4.20 31.68 -49.00
N ASP A 31 4.57 30.81 -49.93
CA ASP A 31 3.79 29.68 -50.44
C ASP A 31 3.26 28.73 -49.35
N GLN A 32 1.95 28.78 -49.12
CA GLN A 32 1.18 27.79 -48.35
C GLN A 32 0.85 26.53 -49.18
N ARG A 33 1.82 25.98 -49.92
CA ARG A 33 1.64 24.74 -50.70
C ARG A 33 2.37 23.52 -50.14
N ALA A 34 2.77 23.55 -48.87
CA ALA A 34 3.30 22.40 -48.14
C ALA A 34 2.39 21.89 -46.99
N GLN A 35 1.15 22.36 -46.90
CA GLN A 35 0.11 21.72 -46.06
C GLN A 35 -0.73 20.78 -46.93
N LEU A 36 -0.09 19.72 -47.41
CA LEU A 36 -0.74 18.64 -48.12
C LEU A 36 -1.27 17.63 -47.08
N ALA A 37 -2.59 17.60 -46.90
CA ALA A 37 -3.39 16.53 -46.31
C ALA A 37 -2.69 15.60 -45.30
N LEU A 38 -2.66 16.02 -44.02
CA LEU A 38 -2.56 15.10 -42.88
C LEU A 38 -3.84 14.25 -42.83
N VAL A 39 -3.79 13.12 -43.52
CA VAL A 39 -4.71 11.99 -43.33
C VAL A 39 -4.22 11.24 -42.09
N ASP A 40 -5.08 11.14 -41.08
CA ASP A 40 -5.02 10.29 -39.88
C ASP A 40 -3.69 10.26 -39.09
N ASP A 41 -3.70 10.86 -37.89
CA ASP A 41 -2.59 10.96 -36.94
C ASP A 41 -1.73 9.68 -36.84
N PRO A 42 -0.44 9.71 -37.24
CA PRO A 42 0.48 8.62 -36.93
C PRO A 42 0.81 8.58 -35.42
N PRO A 43 1.11 7.41 -34.84
CA PRO A 43 1.37 7.20 -33.39
C PRO A 43 2.52 7.98 -32.75
N ALA A 44 3.34 8.65 -33.56
CA ALA A 44 4.55 9.34 -33.14
C ALA A 44 4.53 10.76 -33.70
N LEU A 45 4.98 11.72 -32.90
CA LEU A 45 5.13 13.11 -33.34
C LEU A 45 6.16 13.16 -34.48
N LEU A 46 5.66 13.11 -35.71
CA LEU A 46 6.48 13.18 -36.92
C LEU A 46 6.89 14.64 -37.12
N ARG A 47 8.13 14.99 -36.78
CA ARG A 47 8.67 16.32 -37.07
C ARG A 47 9.55 16.24 -38.31
N LEU A 48 9.04 16.79 -39.42
CA LEU A 48 9.83 16.95 -40.64
C LEU A 48 10.73 18.19 -40.48
N ILE A 49 12.04 17.98 -40.40
CA ILE A 49 13.03 19.07 -40.41
C ILE A 49 13.92 18.86 -41.64
N GLY A 50 13.54 19.43 -42.79
CA GLY A 50 14.24 19.21 -44.06
C GLY A 50 13.97 17.81 -44.65
N GLU A 51 15.00 17.12 -45.14
CA GLU A 51 14.94 15.72 -45.59
C GLU A 51 15.00 14.70 -44.44
N GLN A 52 15.08 15.16 -43.18
CA GLN A 52 15.16 14.30 -41.99
C GLN A 52 13.79 14.19 -41.31
N VAL A 53 13.46 12.97 -40.87
CA VAL A 53 12.24 12.64 -40.13
C VAL A 53 12.64 12.26 -38.70
N GLU A 54 12.25 13.07 -37.72
CA GLU A 54 12.39 12.73 -36.30
C GLU A 54 11.12 12.02 -35.82
N LEU A 55 11.28 10.89 -35.11
CA LEU A 55 10.18 10.06 -34.64
C LEU A 55 10.35 9.78 -33.15
N GLU A 56 9.40 10.27 -32.34
CA GLU A 56 9.41 10.11 -30.88
C GLU A 56 8.27 9.20 -30.39
N ALA A 57 8.59 8.20 -29.56
CA ALA A 57 7.61 7.37 -28.89
C ALA A 57 7.35 7.88 -27.46
N ALA A 58 6.42 8.82 -27.31
CA ALA A 58 6.18 9.58 -26.06
C ALA A 58 5.91 8.69 -24.81
N ALA A 59 5.21 7.57 -24.96
CA ALA A 59 4.94 6.65 -23.84
C ALA A 59 6.16 5.80 -23.44
N GLY A 60 7.09 5.52 -24.37
CA GLY A 60 8.34 4.83 -24.05
C GLY A 60 9.33 5.71 -23.27
N LEU A 61 9.30 7.03 -23.51
CA LEU A 61 10.15 7.99 -22.80
C LEU A 61 9.86 8.04 -21.30
N ALA A 62 8.59 7.90 -20.91
CA ALA A 62 8.18 7.88 -19.51
C ALA A 62 8.74 6.67 -18.74
N VAL A 63 8.91 5.52 -19.43
CA VAL A 63 9.47 4.30 -18.86
C VAL A 63 11.00 4.36 -18.80
N ASP A 64 11.64 4.87 -19.85
CA ASP A 64 13.11 4.81 -19.97
C ASP A 64 13.84 5.92 -19.19
N GLY A 65 13.14 7.00 -18.80
CA GLY A 65 13.70 8.10 -18.02
C GLY A 65 14.68 9.00 -18.78
N GLY A 66 14.83 8.84 -20.10
CA GLY A 66 15.69 9.67 -20.95
C GLY A 66 15.56 9.35 -22.45
N GLN A 67 16.03 10.28 -23.29
CA GLN A 67 16.05 10.11 -24.75
C GLN A 67 17.42 9.63 -25.24
N ARG A 68 17.42 8.76 -26.26
CA ARG A 68 18.62 8.37 -27.02
C ARG A 68 18.35 8.57 -28.50
N THR A 69 19.22 9.31 -29.17
CA THR A 69 19.12 9.57 -30.62
C THR A 69 20.05 8.63 -31.38
N LYS A 70 19.53 7.99 -32.44
CA LYS A 70 20.30 7.18 -33.38
C LYS A 70 19.86 7.54 -34.79
N GLU A 71 20.79 8.03 -35.59
CA GLU A 71 20.56 8.28 -37.01
C GLU A 71 20.62 6.95 -37.79
N ILE A 72 19.62 6.72 -38.64
CA ILE A 72 19.54 5.55 -39.51
C ILE A 72 19.14 6.05 -40.90
N GLU A 73 19.94 5.73 -41.90
CA GLU A 73 19.65 6.04 -43.30
C GLU A 73 18.91 4.86 -43.95
N PHE A 74 17.80 5.15 -44.64
CA PHE A 74 17.03 4.17 -45.41
C PHE A 74 17.16 4.48 -46.92
N PRO A 75 18.31 4.21 -47.56
CA PRO A 75 18.64 4.73 -48.90
C PRO A 75 17.72 4.21 -50.02
N LEU A 76 16.97 3.13 -49.77
CA LEU A 76 16.05 2.53 -50.74
C LEU A 76 14.59 2.95 -50.54
N VAL A 77 14.28 3.73 -49.49
CA VAL A 77 12.92 4.10 -49.13
C VAL A 77 12.64 5.51 -49.62
N GLN A 78 11.83 5.61 -50.68
CA GLN A 78 11.44 6.89 -51.28
C GLN A 78 10.14 7.46 -50.67
N ASP A 79 9.33 6.60 -50.02
CA ASP A 79 8.09 6.99 -49.37
C ASP A 79 8.36 7.37 -47.90
N PRO A 80 8.10 8.63 -47.48
CA PRO A 80 8.32 9.07 -46.11
C PRO A 80 7.47 8.30 -45.10
N LYS A 81 6.29 7.79 -45.47
CA LYS A 81 5.47 6.96 -44.58
C LYS A 81 6.15 5.63 -44.29
N LEU A 82 6.66 4.98 -45.34
CA LEU A 82 7.39 3.72 -45.19
C LEU A 82 8.68 3.91 -44.36
N ALA A 83 9.35 5.05 -44.51
CA ALA A 83 10.51 5.40 -43.69
C ALA A 83 10.14 5.55 -42.21
N ALA A 84 9.00 6.19 -41.92
CA ALA A 84 8.49 6.32 -40.55
C ALA A 84 8.11 4.96 -39.94
N GLU A 85 7.44 4.08 -40.69
CA GLU A 85 7.10 2.72 -40.24
C GLU A 85 8.35 1.88 -39.95
N LEU A 86 9.38 1.96 -40.80
CA LEU A 86 10.66 1.28 -40.58
C LEU A 86 11.44 1.84 -39.39
N ALA A 87 11.43 3.17 -39.21
CA ALA A 87 12.01 3.80 -38.03
C ALA A 87 11.27 3.37 -36.74
N ALA A 88 9.94 3.28 -36.78
CA ALA A 88 9.16 2.77 -35.65
C ALA A 88 9.50 1.30 -35.35
N TYR A 89 9.70 0.46 -36.38
CA TYR A 89 10.19 -0.91 -36.22
C TYR A 89 11.56 -0.98 -35.56
N GLU A 90 12.51 -0.12 -35.94
CA GLU A 90 13.83 -0.05 -35.31
C GLU A 90 13.73 0.33 -33.82
N ILE A 91 12.84 1.26 -33.47
CA ILE A 91 12.61 1.68 -32.08
C ILE A 91 12.07 0.51 -31.25
N VAL A 92 11.03 -0.18 -31.71
CA VAL A 92 10.43 -1.29 -30.94
C VAL A 92 11.34 -2.52 -30.93
N ASN A 93 12.08 -2.81 -32.01
CA ASN A 93 13.05 -3.90 -32.05
C ASN A 93 14.26 -3.65 -31.13
N ALA A 94 14.64 -2.39 -30.91
CA ALA A 94 15.69 -2.05 -29.95
C ALA A 94 15.26 -2.28 -28.49
N ARG A 95 13.95 -2.38 -28.21
CA ARG A 95 13.39 -2.70 -26.89
C ARG A 95 13.18 -4.19 -26.64
N GLU A 96 13.33 -5.02 -27.67
CA GLU A 96 13.30 -6.47 -27.52
C GLU A 96 14.59 -6.95 -26.86
N PHE A 97 14.49 -7.84 -25.86
CA PHE A 97 15.67 -8.35 -25.18
C PHE A 97 16.37 -9.42 -26.04
N GLY A 98 17.70 -9.32 -26.11
CA GLY A 98 18.55 -10.24 -26.83
C GLY A 98 20.01 -9.79 -26.81
N PRO A 99 20.96 -10.64 -27.23
CA PRO A 99 20.72 -11.98 -27.79
C PRO A 99 20.38 -13.04 -26.73
N ILE A 100 19.42 -13.91 -27.03
CA ILE A 100 19.11 -15.13 -26.29
C ILE A 100 19.89 -16.27 -26.95
N VAL A 101 20.74 -16.99 -26.21
CA VAL A 101 21.56 -18.07 -26.78
C VAL A 101 21.14 -19.40 -26.18
N LEU A 102 20.54 -20.27 -27.00
CA LEU A 102 20.07 -21.59 -26.58
C LEU A 102 20.91 -22.71 -27.24
N PRO A 103 21.72 -23.44 -26.46
CA PRO A 103 22.34 -24.69 -26.92
C PRO A 103 21.29 -25.82 -26.90
N LEU A 104 21.03 -26.41 -28.05
CA LEU A 104 19.97 -27.38 -28.28
C LEU A 104 20.50 -28.68 -28.90
N LYS A 105 19.69 -29.72 -28.81
CA LYS A 105 19.99 -31.04 -29.39
C LYS A 105 19.91 -31.02 -30.94
N PRO A 106 20.57 -31.96 -31.65
CA PRO A 106 20.59 -32.01 -33.12
C PRO A 106 19.22 -31.93 -33.82
N ARG A 107 18.14 -32.39 -33.17
CA ARG A 107 16.76 -32.35 -33.73
C ARG A 107 16.27 -30.95 -34.09
N TRP A 108 16.89 -29.91 -33.52
CA TRP A 108 16.54 -28.51 -33.76
C TRP A 108 17.25 -27.91 -34.99
N ILE A 109 17.99 -28.71 -35.77
CA ILE A 109 18.68 -28.27 -37.00
C ILE A 109 17.73 -27.75 -38.09
N GLY A 110 16.43 -28.11 -38.02
CA GLY A 110 15.43 -27.69 -39.01
C GLY A 110 15.10 -26.20 -39.00
N TYR A 111 15.28 -25.52 -37.86
CA TYR A 111 14.91 -24.11 -37.70
C TYR A 111 15.90 -23.19 -38.41
N LYS A 112 15.40 -22.20 -39.15
CA LYS A 112 16.18 -21.26 -39.95
C LYS A 112 16.15 -19.84 -39.32
N PRO A 113 17.15 -18.99 -39.62
CA PRO A 113 17.03 -17.57 -39.33
C PRO A 113 15.73 -17.00 -39.91
N GLY A 114 14.96 -16.29 -39.09
CA GLY A 114 13.62 -15.78 -39.39
C GLY A 114 12.47 -16.61 -38.83
N ASP A 115 12.70 -17.86 -38.40
CA ASP A 115 11.65 -18.64 -37.74
C ASP A 115 11.31 -18.04 -36.37
N CYS A 116 10.01 -18.02 -36.04
CA CYS A 116 9.50 -17.53 -34.76
C CYS A 116 9.11 -18.72 -33.87
N LEU A 117 9.67 -18.76 -32.66
CA LEU A 117 9.52 -19.87 -31.71
C LEU A 117 8.92 -19.37 -30.40
N THR A 118 8.07 -20.18 -29.79
CA THR A 118 7.70 -20.01 -28.37
C THR A 118 8.67 -20.80 -27.52
N ILE A 119 9.46 -20.10 -26.70
CA ILE A 119 10.41 -20.66 -25.77
C ILE A 119 9.67 -20.92 -24.45
N ASP A 120 9.77 -22.15 -23.96
CA ASP A 120 9.27 -22.54 -22.63
C ASP A 120 10.42 -23.22 -21.88
N VAL A 121 11.24 -22.40 -21.24
CA VAL A 121 12.42 -22.81 -20.46
C VAL A 121 12.34 -22.10 -19.10
N PRO A 122 11.63 -22.69 -18.12
CA PRO A 122 11.46 -22.11 -16.80
C PRO A 122 12.78 -21.77 -16.10
N GLU A 123 13.83 -22.57 -16.33
CA GLU A 123 15.16 -22.37 -15.72
C GLU A 123 15.87 -21.09 -16.19
N LEU A 124 15.51 -20.61 -17.38
CA LEU A 124 15.98 -19.34 -17.93
C LEU A 124 14.94 -18.23 -17.79
N ASN A 125 13.84 -18.51 -17.09
CA ASN A 125 12.74 -17.58 -16.88
C ASN A 125 12.09 -17.10 -18.19
N MET A 126 12.05 -17.99 -19.18
CA MET A 126 11.46 -17.78 -20.50
C MET A 126 10.27 -18.72 -20.66
N ILE A 127 9.20 -18.47 -19.91
CA ILE A 127 7.98 -19.29 -19.93
C ILE A 127 7.02 -18.69 -20.96
N GLY A 128 6.73 -19.44 -22.02
CA GLY A 128 5.85 -18.99 -23.11
C GLY A 128 6.36 -17.76 -23.89
N GLN A 129 7.67 -17.46 -23.82
CA GLN A 129 8.25 -16.28 -24.47
C GLN A 129 8.43 -16.50 -25.97
N THR A 130 7.77 -15.69 -26.79
CA THR A 130 7.98 -15.71 -28.24
C THR A 130 9.32 -15.02 -28.61
N ALA A 131 10.07 -15.62 -29.53
CA ALA A 131 11.37 -15.14 -29.99
C ALA A 131 11.67 -15.53 -31.44
N ILE A 132 12.35 -14.67 -32.19
CA ILE A 132 12.79 -14.94 -33.57
C ILE A 132 14.22 -15.45 -33.58
N VAL A 133 14.49 -16.48 -34.38
CA VAL A 133 15.82 -17.00 -34.64
C VAL A 133 16.60 -16.00 -35.50
N MET A 134 17.67 -15.42 -34.94
CA MET A 134 18.56 -14.49 -35.64
C MET A 134 19.71 -15.24 -36.35
N ASN A 135 20.25 -16.27 -35.71
CA ASN A 135 21.33 -17.07 -36.26
C ASN A 135 21.27 -18.52 -35.74
N ARG A 136 21.79 -19.45 -36.53
CA ARG A 136 21.95 -20.86 -36.17
C ARG A 136 23.39 -21.29 -36.44
N SER A 137 24.04 -21.85 -35.43
CA SER A 137 25.35 -22.50 -35.55
C SER A 137 25.24 -23.99 -35.20
N LEU A 138 26.00 -24.84 -35.88
CA LEU A 138 26.13 -26.27 -35.58
C LEU A 138 27.59 -26.55 -35.26
N ASP A 139 27.86 -27.11 -34.09
CA ASP A 139 29.16 -27.69 -33.79
C ASP A 139 29.22 -29.13 -34.33
N PRO A 140 30.01 -29.41 -35.38
CA PRO A 140 30.05 -30.74 -35.98
C PRO A 140 30.71 -31.80 -35.09
N SER A 141 31.48 -31.39 -34.08
CA SER A 141 32.18 -32.33 -33.19
C SER A 141 31.27 -32.89 -32.09
N THR A 142 30.33 -32.06 -31.60
CA THR A 142 29.41 -32.41 -30.52
C THR A 142 27.97 -32.64 -31.00
N GLY A 143 27.63 -32.17 -32.20
CA GLY A 143 26.27 -32.16 -32.74
C GLY A 143 25.36 -31.12 -32.09
N VAL A 144 25.89 -30.23 -31.23
CA VAL A 144 25.09 -29.19 -30.57
C VAL A 144 24.67 -28.12 -31.58
N VAL A 145 23.38 -27.85 -31.63
CA VAL A 145 22.79 -26.77 -32.43
C VAL A 145 22.61 -25.57 -31.50
N THR A 146 23.28 -24.46 -31.80
CA THR A 146 23.12 -23.21 -31.04
C THR A 146 22.22 -22.27 -31.81
N LEU A 147 21.10 -21.87 -31.21
CA LEU A 147 20.23 -20.82 -31.73
C LEU A 147 20.53 -19.51 -31.01
N THR A 148 20.78 -18.45 -31.78
CA THR A 148 20.79 -17.07 -31.28
C THR A 148 19.44 -16.45 -31.62
N LEU A 149 18.67 -16.04 -30.63
CA LEU A 149 17.32 -15.50 -30.78
C LEU A 149 17.24 -14.07 -30.22
N ARG A 150 16.13 -13.39 -30.53
CA ARG A 150 15.71 -12.12 -29.93
C ARG A 150 14.24 -12.26 -29.55
N SER A 151 13.80 -11.70 -28.42
CA SER A 151 12.38 -11.70 -28.07
C SER A 151 11.53 -11.06 -29.17
N GLU A 152 10.27 -11.48 -29.27
CA GLU A 152 9.34 -10.99 -30.27
C GLU A 152 7.97 -10.73 -29.64
N THR A 153 7.55 -9.46 -29.63
CA THR A 153 6.26 -9.03 -29.13
C THR A 153 5.31 -8.74 -30.29
N ALA A 154 4.27 -9.56 -30.49
CA ALA A 154 3.36 -9.46 -31.64
C ALA A 154 2.69 -8.07 -31.79
N ALA A 155 2.35 -7.41 -30.67
CA ALA A 155 1.71 -6.09 -30.68
C ALA A 155 2.57 -4.98 -31.31
N LYS A 156 3.89 -5.19 -31.44
CA LYS A 156 4.78 -4.19 -32.05
C LYS A 156 4.53 -3.99 -33.54
N HIS A 157 4.02 -4.99 -34.25
CA HIS A 157 3.72 -4.88 -35.67
C HIS A 157 2.59 -3.89 -35.93
N ASP A 158 1.53 -3.95 -35.13
CA ASP A 158 0.41 -3.03 -35.26
C ASP A 158 0.79 -1.60 -34.82
N PHE A 159 1.68 -1.45 -33.85
CA PHE A 159 2.25 -0.13 -33.51
C PHE A 159 3.12 0.44 -34.63
N ALA A 160 4.10 -0.34 -35.12
CA ALA A 160 5.04 0.13 -36.14
C ALA A 160 4.36 0.42 -37.49
N LEU A 161 3.27 -0.27 -37.83
CA LEU A 161 2.45 -0.03 -39.02
C LEU A 161 1.39 1.07 -38.81
N GLY A 162 1.40 1.79 -37.69
CA GLY A 162 0.46 2.87 -37.43
C GLY A 162 -0.99 2.44 -37.17
N ARG A 163 -1.25 1.15 -36.95
CA ARG A 163 -2.60 0.62 -36.67
C ARG A 163 -3.03 0.85 -35.22
N THR A 164 -2.07 1.04 -34.31
CA THR A 164 -2.32 1.38 -32.91
C THR A 164 -1.41 2.53 -32.47
N ALA A 165 -1.95 3.44 -31.65
CA ALA A 165 -1.19 4.56 -31.11
C ALA A 165 -0.41 4.21 -29.82
N SER A 166 -0.75 3.08 -29.18
CA SER A 166 -0.12 2.66 -27.93
C SER A 166 1.09 1.77 -28.22
N PRO A 167 2.30 2.13 -27.75
CA PRO A 167 3.45 1.23 -27.89
C PRO A 167 3.21 -0.08 -27.12
N PRO A 168 3.78 -1.19 -27.59
CA PRO A 168 3.69 -2.46 -26.89
C PRO A 168 4.45 -2.38 -25.55
N PRO A 169 4.02 -3.16 -24.53
CA PRO A 169 4.78 -3.27 -23.29
C PRO A 169 6.18 -3.80 -23.58
N THR A 170 7.18 -3.29 -22.85
CA THR A 170 8.55 -3.81 -22.97
C THR A 170 8.58 -5.24 -22.46
N PRO A 171 9.04 -6.21 -23.25
CA PRO A 171 9.11 -7.60 -22.84
C PRO A 171 10.05 -7.71 -21.64
N SER A 172 9.59 -8.41 -20.60
CA SER A 172 10.36 -8.62 -19.37
C SER A 172 10.41 -10.11 -19.06
N LEU A 173 11.49 -10.55 -18.44
CA LEU A 173 11.54 -11.88 -17.85
C LEU A 173 10.57 -11.88 -16.66
N GLN A 174 9.59 -12.78 -16.64
CA GLN A 174 8.60 -12.83 -15.56
C GLN A 174 9.30 -12.98 -14.22
N VAL A 175 8.94 -12.27 -13.16
CA VAL A 175 9.58 -12.53 -11.86
C VAL A 175 9.24 -13.97 -11.46
N ILE A 176 10.26 -14.84 -11.28
CA ILE A 176 10.05 -16.20 -10.77
C ILE A 176 9.35 -16.06 -9.43
N ASP A 177 8.12 -16.56 -9.34
CA ASP A 177 7.46 -16.72 -8.07
C ASP A 177 8.26 -17.75 -7.25
N PRO A 178 8.88 -17.35 -6.12
CA PRO A 178 9.70 -18.26 -5.33
C PRO A 178 8.90 -19.45 -4.78
N SER A 179 7.57 -19.42 -4.80
CA SER A 179 6.71 -20.56 -4.45
C SER A 179 6.70 -21.66 -5.52
N GLN A 180 7.09 -21.34 -6.76
CA GLN A 180 7.16 -22.29 -7.88
C GLN A 180 8.53 -22.97 -8.03
N LEU A 181 9.50 -22.61 -7.19
CA LEU A 181 10.76 -23.34 -7.08
C LEU A 181 10.48 -24.70 -6.40
N LEU A 182 10.14 -25.70 -7.22
CA LEU A 182 10.12 -27.10 -6.82
C LEU A 182 11.52 -27.49 -6.35
N ILE A 183 11.73 -27.49 -5.03
CA ILE A 183 12.87 -28.15 -4.39
C ILE A 183 12.80 -29.62 -4.86
N PRO A 184 13.81 -30.14 -5.58
CA PRO A 184 13.81 -31.52 -6.03
C PRO A 184 13.87 -32.42 -4.80
N GLY A 185 12.74 -32.99 -4.36
CA GLY A 185 12.73 -33.98 -3.29
C GLY A 185 11.48 -34.15 -2.43
N ILE A 186 10.39 -33.39 -2.60
CA ILE A 186 9.17 -33.61 -1.80
C ILE A 186 8.01 -34.03 -2.70
N SER A 187 7.71 -35.32 -2.64
CA SER A 187 6.51 -35.92 -3.21
C SER A 187 5.30 -35.50 -2.38
N ALA A 188 4.38 -34.76 -2.98
CA ALA A 188 3.00 -34.67 -2.50
C ALA A 188 2.07 -34.51 -3.70
N VAL A 189 1.60 -35.65 -4.20
CA VAL A 189 0.40 -35.75 -5.05
C VAL A 189 -0.79 -35.92 -4.11
N TRP A 190 -1.61 -34.88 -3.97
CA TRP A 190 -3.01 -34.99 -3.54
C TRP A 190 -3.78 -33.83 -4.19
N GLY A 191 -4.53 -34.13 -5.25
CA GLY A 191 -5.31 -33.12 -5.98
C GLY A 191 -5.84 -33.52 -7.36
N ALA A 192 -5.73 -34.78 -7.76
CA ALA A 192 -6.47 -35.34 -8.90
C ALA A 192 -7.94 -35.61 -8.53
N ILE A 193 -8.67 -34.61 -8.04
CA ILE A 193 -10.13 -34.67 -7.94
C ILE A 193 -10.67 -33.98 -9.18
N ALA A 194 -11.20 -34.78 -10.10
CA ALA A 194 -11.90 -34.31 -11.29
C ALA A 194 -13.17 -33.57 -10.86
N ASP A 195 -13.33 -32.37 -11.40
CA ASP A 195 -14.53 -31.55 -11.36
C ASP A 195 -15.61 -32.17 -12.26
N ASP A 196 -16.78 -32.47 -11.71
CA ASP A 196 -17.92 -33.10 -12.40
C ASP A 196 -19.02 -32.09 -12.82
N GLY A 197 -18.70 -30.80 -12.91
CA GLY A 197 -19.43 -29.89 -13.79
C GLY A 197 -20.82 -29.47 -13.31
N GLY A 198 -20.96 -29.15 -12.02
CA GLY A 198 -22.25 -28.78 -11.44
C GLY A 198 -22.24 -27.72 -10.33
N LYS A 199 -21.28 -26.79 -10.28
CA LYS A 199 -21.29 -25.70 -9.28
C LYS A 199 -21.34 -24.30 -9.90
N PRO A 200 -22.13 -23.36 -9.35
CA PRO A 200 -22.05 -21.96 -9.70
C PRO A 200 -20.73 -21.34 -9.20
N ASP A 201 -20.20 -20.39 -9.97
CA ASP A 201 -18.85 -19.82 -9.83
C ASP A 201 -18.55 -19.15 -8.47
N ASP A 202 -19.56 -18.87 -7.65
CA ASP A 202 -19.41 -18.16 -6.38
C ASP A 202 -19.29 -19.06 -5.13
N ASN A 203 -19.46 -20.38 -5.28
CA ASN A 203 -19.23 -21.39 -4.24
C ASN A 203 -19.98 -21.15 -2.91
N ALA A 204 -21.03 -20.30 -2.90
CA ALA A 204 -21.83 -19.97 -1.73
C ALA A 204 -23.01 -20.93 -1.64
N ASP A 205 -22.82 -22.02 -0.89
CA ASP A 205 -23.86 -22.99 -0.58
C ASP A 205 -24.62 -22.55 0.69
N VAL A 206 -25.93 -22.29 0.56
CA VAL A 206 -26.81 -21.86 1.67
C VAL A 206 -27.27 -23.02 2.57
N THR A 207 -26.86 -24.26 2.29
CA THR A 207 -27.37 -25.46 2.97
C THR A 207 -26.59 -25.85 4.22
N GLY A 208 -25.53 -25.13 4.56
CA GLY A 208 -24.78 -25.36 5.81
C GLY A 208 -23.89 -26.61 5.79
N GLU A 209 -23.75 -27.28 4.64
CA GLU A 209 -22.87 -28.45 4.49
C GLU A 209 -21.38 -28.07 4.40
N ASN A 210 -21.05 -26.79 4.21
CA ASN A 210 -19.69 -26.33 3.93
C ASN A 210 -19.15 -25.25 4.88
N THR A 211 -19.47 -25.36 6.17
CA THR A 211 -19.07 -24.40 7.22
C THR A 211 -17.57 -24.05 7.23
N ALA A 212 -16.69 -24.97 6.85
CA ALA A 212 -15.25 -24.71 6.76
C ALA A 212 -14.85 -23.74 5.63
N LEU A 213 -15.56 -23.75 4.49
CA LEU A 213 -15.32 -22.84 3.37
C LEU A 213 -16.03 -21.49 3.56
N ASP A 214 -17.19 -21.49 4.22
CA ASP A 214 -17.90 -20.24 4.59
C ASP A 214 -17.14 -19.44 5.65
N THR A 215 -16.38 -20.10 6.52
CA THR A 215 -15.51 -19.40 7.49
C THR A 215 -14.24 -18.84 6.83
N ALA A 216 -13.88 -19.34 5.64
CA ALA A 216 -12.67 -18.95 4.92
C ALA A 216 -12.89 -17.79 3.95
N ASN A 217 -14.13 -17.46 3.58
CA ASN A 217 -14.45 -16.40 2.61
C ASN A 217 -15.45 -15.40 3.21
N VAL A 218 -15.11 -14.12 3.22
CA VAL A 218 -16.04 -13.04 3.59
C VAL A 218 -16.50 -12.36 2.30
N ALA A 219 -17.79 -12.48 1.97
CA ALA A 219 -18.39 -11.90 0.76
C ALA A 219 -17.64 -12.29 -0.55
N GLY A 220 -17.26 -13.56 -0.68
CA GLY A 220 -16.56 -14.07 -1.87
C GLY A 220 -15.06 -13.76 -1.92
N THR A 221 -14.51 -13.06 -0.92
CA THR A 221 -13.06 -12.81 -0.82
C THR A 221 -12.42 -13.71 0.24
N PRO A 222 -11.34 -14.44 -0.07
CA PRO A 222 -10.62 -15.23 0.92
C PRO A 222 -10.16 -14.38 2.11
N ALA A 223 -10.44 -14.84 3.33
CA ALA A 223 -10.05 -14.19 4.57
C ALA A 223 -8.53 -14.00 4.69
N SER A 224 -7.73 -14.83 4.00
CA SER A 224 -6.29 -14.65 3.84
C SER A 224 -5.93 -13.40 3.04
N GLN A 225 -6.67 -13.09 1.97
CA GLN A 225 -6.47 -11.87 1.18
C GLN A 225 -6.91 -10.63 1.96
N ILE A 226 -8.00 -10.71 2.73
CA ILE A 226 -8.44 -9.61 3.61
C ILE A 226 -7.39 -9.35 4.70
N LYS A 227 -6.83 -10.42 5.31
CA LYS A 227 -5.74 -10.29 6.29
C LYS A 227 -4.46 -9.74 5.65
N ALA A 228 -4.11 -10.15 4.43
CA ALA A 228 -2.95 -9.62 3.73
C ALA A 228 -3.11 -8.14 3.37
N ALA A 229 -4.31 -7.73 2.91
CA ALA A 229 -4.63 -6.33 2.65
C ALA A 229 -4.61 -5.50 3.94
N ALA A 230 -5.19 -6.00 5.03
CA ALA A 230 -5.14 -5.34 6.33
C ALA A 230 -3.70 -5.23 6.88
N ALA A 231 -2.85 -6.23 6.66
CA ALA A 231 -1.44 -6.20 7.02
C ALA A 231 -0.66 -5.20 6.16
N GLN A 232 -0.91 -5.11 4.85
CA GLN A 232 -0.33 -4.08 3.98
C GLN A 232 -0.75 -2.66 4.40
N VAL A 233 -2.03 -2.45 4.72
CA VAL A 233 -2.53 -1.17 5.26
C VAL A 233 -1.89 -0.85 6.60
N ALA A 234 -1.73 -1.83 7.50
CA ALA A 234 -1.04 -1.65 8.78
C ALA A 234 0.46 -1.35 8.60
N THR A 235 1.08 -1.89 7.54
CA THR A 235 2.49 -1.63 7.21
C THR A 235 2.65 -0.22 6.64
N LEU A 236 1.68 0.25 5.84
CA LEU A 236 1.63 1.61 5.30
C LEU A 236 1.22 2.68 6.32
N THR A 237 0.53 2.31 7.40
CA THR A 237 0.08 3.24 8.46
C THR A 237 0.93 3.18 9.73
N GLY A 238 1.61 2.06 9.99
CA GLY A 238 2.54 1.89 11.12
C GLY A 238 3.89 2.56 10.90
N THR A 239 4.32 2.72 9.65
CA THR A 239 5.30 3.76 9.29
C THR A 239 4.55 5.08 9.23
N GLY A 240 4.60 5.84 10.33
CA GLY A 240 3.95 7.15 10.39
C GLY A 240 4.34 8.01 9.17
N PRO A 241 3.52 9.01 8.79
CA PRO A 241 3.67 9.84 7.59
C PRO A 241 5.04 10.52 7.40
N GLY A 242 5.95 10.43 8.38
CA GLY A 242 7.34 10.84 8.27
C GLY A 242 8.28 9.90 7.49
N SER A 243 7.95 8.62 7.24
CA SER A 243 8.92 7.72 6.57
C SER A 243 8.99 7.95 5.06
N ILE A 244 7.87 8.25 4.39
CA ILE A 244 7.85 8.62 2.96
C ILE A 244 8.49 10.01 2.76
N SER A 245 8.42 10.88 3.78
CA SER A 245 9.11 12.17 3.78
C SER A 245 10.64 12.04 3.88
N TYR A 246 11.17 10.88 4.29
CA TYR A 246 12.61 10.68 4.51
C TYR A 246 13.39 10.40 3.21
N ASP A 247 12.73 9.83 2.19
CA ASP A 247 13.37 9.57 0.89
C ASP A 247 13.48 10.83 0.02
N ILE A 248 12.46 11.69 0.05
CA ILE A 248 12.43 12.92 -0.75
C ILE A 248 13.52 13.91 -0.30
N GLY A 249 13.71 14.08 1.00
CA GLY A 249 14.72 14.99 1.55
C GLY A 249 16.15 14.57 1.19
N THR A 250 16.40 13.26 1.17
CA THR A 250 17.70 12.69 0.83
C THR A 250 18.03 12.89 -0.65
N VAL A 251 17.08 12.61 -1.54
CA VAL A 251 17.24 12.85 -2.99
C VAL A 251 17.44 14.33 -3.29
N ARG A 252 16.68 15.23 -2.65
CA ARG A 252 16.86 16.68 -2.80
C ARG A 252 18.26 17.13 -2.39
N THR A 253 18.72 16.69 -1.21
CA THR A 253 20.04 17.06 -0.69
C THR A 253 21.17 16.57 -1.60
N ALA A 254 21.06 15.35 -2.15
CA ALA A 254 22.03 14.81 -3.09
C ALA A 254 22.09 15.61 -4.40
N LEU A 255 20.93 16.00 -4.93
CA LEU A 255 20.83 16.78 -6.17
C LEU A 255 21.36 18.22 -5.99
N GLU A 256 21.02 18.87 -4.87
CA GLU A 256 21.57 20.18 -4.51
C GLU A 256 23.11 20.14 -4.40
N GLY A 257 23.66 19.07 -3.83
CA GLY A 257 25.11 18.86 -3.75
C GLY A 257 25.80 18.75 -5.12
N GLN A 258 25.18 18.06 -6.08
CA GLN A 258 25.70 17.95 -7.45
C GLN A 258 25.68 19.31 -8.18
N ILE A 259 24.64 20.11 -8.00
CA ILE A 259 24.51 21.44 -8.60
C ILE A 259 25.58 22.41 -8.05
N VAL A 260 25.80 22.39 -6.74
CA VAL A 260 26.83 23.24 -6.11
C VAL A 260 28.23 22.87 -6.63
N THR A 261 28.50 21.57 -6.76
CA THR A 261 29.78 21.06 -7.30
C THR A 261 29.99 21.51 -8.74
N GLY A 262 28.99 21.37 -9.61
CA GLY A 262 29.07 21.83 -11.01
C GLY A 262 29.28 23.34 -11.13
N LYS A 263 28.61 24.15 -10.29
CA LYS A 263 28.81 25.61 -10.24
C LYS A 263 30.22 25.99 -9.79
N ALA A 264 30.81 25.25 -8.86
CA ALA A 264 32.18 25.49 -8.39
C ALA A 264 33.21 25.17 -9.48
N GLU A 265 33.08 24.05 -10.19
CA GLU A 265 33.96 23.68 -11.31
C GLU A 265 33.89 24.71 -12.45
N GLN A 266 32.68 25.17 -12.78
CA GLN A 266 32.49 26.22 -13.79
C GLN A 266 33.18 27.54 -13.39
N LYS A 267 33.12 27.92 -12.11
CA LYS A 267 33.82 29.10 -11.60
C LYS A 267 35.33 28.94 -11.71
N VAL A 268 35.88 27.77 -11.37
CA VAL A 268 37.32 27.51 -11.50
C VAL A 268 37.79 27.61 -12.95
N ILE A 269 37.03 27.08 -13.91
CA ILE A 269 37.35 27.21 -15.34
C ILE A 269 37.32 28.68 -15.76
N THR A 270 36.29 29.43 -15.34
CA THR A 270 36.12 30.85 -15.68
C THR A 270 37.26 31.71 -15.09
N ASP A 271 37.64 31.46 -13.85
CA ASP A 271 38.73 32.16 -13.16
C ASP A 271 40.10 31.81 -13.77
N SER A 272 40.32 30.54 -14.11
CA SER A 272 41.57 30.08 -14.75
C SER A 272 41.75 30.69 -16.15
N LEU A 273 40.67 30.79 -16.92
CA LEU A 273 40.67 31.48 -18.21
C LEU A 273 40.97 32.98 -18.03
N SER A 274 40.34 33.62 -17.03
CA SER A 274 40.56 35.05 -16.75
C SER A 274 42.00 35.35 -16.33
N LEU A 275 42.64 34.45 -15.57
CA LEU A 275 44.05 34.57 -15.16
C LEU A 275 45.04 34.32 -16.30
N GLN A 276 44.73 33.43 -17.24
CA GLN A 276 45.56 33.21 -18.43
C GLN A 276 45.51 34.37 -19.43
N MET A 277 44.52 35.27 -19.31
CA MET A 277 44.25 36.37 -20.25
C MET A 277 44.85 37.73 -19.84
N GLY A 278 46.11 37.77 -19.42
CA GLY A 278 46.84 39.06 -19.28
C GLY A 278 46.88 39.90 -20.58
N VAL A 279 46.40 39.36 -21.71
CA VAL A 279 46.22 40.00 -23.01
C VAL A 279 44.75 40.41 -23.18
N ARG A 280 44.50 41.67 -23.59
CA ARG A 280 43.15 42.16 -23.87
C ARG A 280 42.53 41.37 -25.03
N ARG A 281 41.36 40.79 -24.76
CA ARG A 281 40.61 39.94 -25.70
C ARG A 281 40.28 40.71 -26.99
N ASN A 282 40.54 40.09 -28.14
CA ASN A 282 39.95 40.53 -29.40
C ASN A 282 38.44 40.25 -29.37
N LEU A 283 37.59 41.25 -29.53
CA LEU A 283 36.12 41.18 -29.57
C LEU A 283 35.58 40.89 -30.98
N VAL A 284 36.40 41.03 -32.02
CA VAL A 284 36.02 40.80 -33.41
C VAL A 284 36.13 39.33 -33.76
N VAL A 285 34.98 38.67 -33.92
CA VAL A 285 34.93 37.31 -34.44
C VAL A 285 35.41 37.31 -35.89
N ASN A 286 36.26 36.35 -36.26
CA ASN A 286 36.84 36.23 -37.61
C ASN A 286 37.65 37.46 -38.08
N GLY A 287 38.23 38.24 -37.15
CA GLY A 287 39.09 39.38 -37.50
C GLY A 287 40.41 38.98 -38.21
N GLY A 288 40.83 37.74 -38.04
CA GLY A 288 41.99 37.11 -38.69
C GLY A 288 41.70 36.34 -39.98
N LEU A 289 40.43 36.25 -40.41
CA LEU A 289 40.00 35.55 -41.62
C LEU A 289 40.25 34.03 -41.62
N GLU A 290 40.41 33.44 -40.44
CA GLU A 290 40.54 32.00 -40.19
C GLU A 290 39.27 31.22 -40.53
N ARG A 291 38.10 31.88 -40.50
CA ARG A 291 36.82 31.33 -40.99
C ARG A 291 36.48 31.83 -42.40
N GLY A 292 37.49 32.26 -43.16
CA GLY A 292 37.29 32.85 -44.47
C GLY A 292 36.45 34.13 -44.39
N LEU A 293 35.35 34.19 -45.15
CA LEU A 293 34.47 35.36 -45.23
C LEU A 293 33.22 35.25 -44.34
N GLU A 294 33.13 34.22 -43.48
CA GLU A 294 31.97 34.00 -42.61
C GLU A 294 31.70 35.23 -41.73
N GLY A 295 30.46 35.76 -41.79
CA GLY A 295 29.99 36.91 -41.00
C GLY A 295 30.53 38.27 -41.43
N ILE A 296 31.38 38.35 -42.47
CA ILE A 296 31.93 39.61 -42.97
C ILE A 296 31.05 40.12 -44.11
N ASN A 297 30.45 41.30 -43.92
CA ASN A 297 29.63 41.95 -44.93
C ASN A 297 30.53 42.75 -45.89
N LEU A 298 30.66 42.23 -47.12
CA LEU A 298 31.44 42.85 -48.19
C LEU A 298 30.57 43.82 -49.02
N PRO A 299 31.11 44.96 -49.46
CA PRO A 299 30.40 45.84 -50.38
C PRO A 299 30.25 45.16 -51.75
N ALA A 300 29.02 45.11 -52.26
CA ALA A 300 28.70 44.43 -53.51
C ALA A 300 29.48 45.00 -54.71
N GLY A 301 29.98 44.13 -55.58
CA GLY A 301 30.69 44.51 -56.81
C GLY A 301 32.11 45.07 -56.62
N GLN A 302 32.65 45.08 -55.39
CA GLN A 302 33.99 45.63 -55.12
C GLN A 302 35.11 44.59 -55.13
N GLY A 303 34.83 43.34 -55.54
CA GLY A 303 35.85 42.31 -55.79
C GLY A 303 36.69 41.88 -54.58
N PHE A 304 36.20 42.06 -53.34
CA PHE A 304 36.92 41.60 -52.16
C PHE A 304 36.95 40.07 -52.09
N SER A 305 38.14 39.52 -51.85
CA SER A 305 38.34 38.10 -51.63
C SER A 305 39.37 37.86 -50.54
N LYS A 306 39.22 36.71 -49.86
CA LYS A 306 40.23 36.21 -48.92
C LYS A 306 41.34 35.53 -49.73
N SER A 307 42.59 35.87 -49.45
CA SER A 307 43.75 35.17 -49.98
C SER A 307 44.76 34.90 -48.86
N ASP A 308 45.51 33.80 -48.99
CA ASP A 308 46.55 33.44 -48.03
C ASP A 308 47.91 33.85 -48.60
N ASN A 309 48.45 34.95 -48.09
CA ASN A 309 49.72 35.48 -48.54
C ASN A 309 50.87 34.85 -47.71
N PRO A 310 51.96 34.37 -48.35
CA PRO A 310 53.04 33.69 -47.63
C PRO A 310 53.78 34.57 -46.62
N THR A 311 53.82 35.89 -46.86
CA THR A 311 54.44 36.87 -45.95
C THR A 311 53.45 37.38 -44.92
N TRP A 312 52.20 37.60 -45.35
CA TRP A 312 51.22 38.35 -44.56
C TRP A 312 50.14 37.50 -43.89
N GLY A 313 50.11 36.19 -44.15
CA GLY A 313 49.04 35.30 -43.72
C GLY A 313 47.73 35.57 -44.46
N PRO A 314 46.57 35.22 -43.87
CA PRO A 314 45.27 35.53 -44.44
C PRO A 314 45.05 37.04 -44.55
N ILE A 315 44.72 37.51 -45.75
CA ILE A 315 44.39 38.90 -46.05
C ILE A 315 43.04 38.98 -46.78
N LEU A 316 42.27 40.03 -46.49
CA LEU A 316 41.08 40.39 -47.25
C LEU A 316 41.47 41.55 -48.16
N SER A 317 41.42 41.35 -49.47
CA SER A 317 41.90 42.34 -50.42
C SER A 317 41.05 42.47 -51.67
N SER A 318 41.15 43.61 -52.34
CA SER A 318 40.59 43.87 -53.66
C SER A 318 41.57 44.68 -54.51
N ASN A 319 41.53 44.46 -55.81
CA ASN A 319 42.21 45.27 -56.83
C ASN A 319 41.22 46.01 -57.76
N THR A 320 39.93 46.00 -57.44
CA THR A 320 38.86 46.64 -58.22
C THR A 320 38.00 47.60 -57.40
N ALA A 321 38.24 47.69 -56.09
CA ALA A 321 37.50 48.56 -55.20
C ALA A 321 37.65 50.05 -55.55
N SER A 322 36.55 50.80 -55.54
CA SER A 322 36.54 52.23 -55.87
C SER A 322 35.48 53.00 -55.11
N GLY A 323 35.62 54.32 -55.05
CA GLY A 323 34.68 55.22 -54.38
C GLY A 323 34.78 55.15 -52.85
N THR A 324 33.64 55.29 -52.18
CA THR A 324 33.52 55.25 -50.71
C THR A 324 32.63 54.08 -50.29
N GLN A 325 33.20 53.12 -49.55
CA GLN A 325 32.49 51.94 -49.06
C GLN A 325 33.12 51.42 -47.76
N ALA A 326 32.47 50.46 -47.11
CA ALA A 326 32.98 49.80 -45.93
C ALA A 326 32.86 48.27 -46.04
N VAL A 327 33.87 47.56 -45.52
CA VAL A 327 33.78 46.15 -45.15
C VAL A 327 33.39 46.11 -43.67
N ALA A 328 32.25 45.50 -43.35
CA ALA A 328 31.78 45.41 -41.97
C ALA A 328 31.99 44.01 -41.39
N PHE A 329 32.68 43.93 -40.26
CA PHE A 329 32.94 42.68 -39.54
C PHE A 329 31.72 42.30 -38.67
N PRO A 330 31.68 41.05 -38.14
CA PRO A 330 30.64 40.63 -37.21
C PRO A 330 30.49 41.60 -36.03
N ARG A 331 29.23 41.84 -35.63
CA ARG A 331 28.92 42.66 -34.47
C ARG A 331 29.30 41.94 -33.18
N PHE A 332 29.70 42.70 -32.16
CA PHE A 332 29.89 42.20 -30.80
C PHE A 332 29.09 43.04 -29.80
N ALA A 333 28.74 42.45 -28.65
CA ALA A 333 27.99 43.14 -27.61
C ALA A 333 28.85 44.23 -26.95
N ALA A 334 28.28 45.42 -26.80
CA ALA A 334 28.93 46.57 -26.17
C ALA A 334 27.92 47.30 -25.28
N GLN A 335 28.40 47.92 -24.21
CA GLN A 335 27.57 48.72 -23.30
C GLN A 335 27.94 50.21 -23.40
N ALA A 336 26.96 51.07 -23.16
CA ALA A 336 27.18 52.51 -23.04
C ALA A 336 28.31 52.84 -22.06
N GLY A 337 29.17 53.79 -22.43
CA GLY A 337 30.33 54.21 -21.64
C GLY A 337 31.53 53.26 -21.70
N GLN A 338 31.43 52.10 -22.37
CA GLN A 338 32.58 51.24 -22.58
C GLN A 338 33.52 51.81 -23.64
N ARG A 339 34.80 51.84 -23.29
CA ARG A 339 35.87 52.26 -24.19
C ARG A 339 36.41 51.06 -24.97
N HIS A 340 36.52 51.23 -26.28
CA HIS A 340 37.01 50.22 -27.19
C HIS A 340 38.19 50.77 -27.99
N VAL A 341 39.15 49.91 -28.31
CA VAL A 341 40.22 50.21 -29.27
C VAL A 341 40.08 49.28 -30.46
N ILE A 342 40.01 49.82 -31.68
CA ILE A 342 40.08 49.05 -32.92
C ILE A 342 41.45 49.20 -33.56
N THR A 343 42.00 48.10 -34.06
CA THR A 343 43.28 48.01 -34.77
C THR A 343 43.21 47.00 -35.90
N GLY A 344 44.14 47.11 -36.84
CA GLY A 344 44.27 46.17 -37.96
C GLY A 344 45.35 46.68 -38.90
N ASP A 345 46.01 45.76 -39.60
CA ASP A 345 46.99 46.17 -40.60
C ASP A 345 46.26 46.36 -41.93
N ILE A 346 46.38 47.55 -42.51
CA ILE A 346 45.65 47.97 -43.71
C ILE A 346 46.62 48.37 -44.82
N THR A 347 46.24 48.12 -46.06
CA THR A 347 46.98 48.52 -47.27
C THR A 347 46.06 49.31 -48.21
N LEU A 348 46.61 50.36 -48.83
CA LEU A 348 45.97 51.09 -49.91
C LEU A 348 47.04 51.63 -50.85
N VAL A 349 47.17 51.00 -52.01
CA VAL A 349 48.00 51.47 -53.12
C VAL A 349 47.05 51.87 -54.23
N ALA A 350 46.86 53.17 -54.40
CA ALA A 350 45.92 53.77 -55.35
C ALA A 350 46.40 55.16 -55.79
N THR A 351 45.81 55.70 -56.85
CA THR A 351 46.13 57.05 -57.35
C THR A 351 45.60 58.13 -56.39
N ALA A 352 44.43 57.91 -55.79
CA ALA A 352 43.85 58.78 -54.77
C ALA A 352 42.99 57.98 -53.78
N GLY A 353 42.64 58.61 -52.66
CA GLY A 353 41.74 58.08 -51.63
C GLY A 353 42.41 57.91 -50.26
N ALA A 354 41.63 57.44 -49.30
CA ALA A 354 42.09 57.10 -47.96
C ALA A 354 41.42 55.83 -47.45
N ALA A 355 42.03 55.16 -46.47
CA ALA A 355 41.41 54.06 -45.74
C ALA A 355 41.69 54.14 -44.23
N TYR A 356 40.78 53.59 -43.44
CA TYR A 356 40.83 53.59 -41.98
C TYR A 356 39.99 52.46 -41.37
N LEU A 357 40.08 52.33 -40.05
CA LEU A 357 39.27 51.43 -39.24
C LEU A 357 38.41 52.27 -38.28
N ASP A 358 37.18 51.86 -38.05
CA ASP A 358 36.28 52.48 -37.08
C ASP A 358 35.35 51.44 -36.42
N ILE A 359 34.54 51.91 -35.46
CA ILE A 359 33.48 51.11 -34.82
C ILE A 359 32.17 51.88 -34.94
N LEU A 360 31.13 51.25 -35.49
CA LEU A 360 29.75 51.73 -35.38
C LEU A 360 29.07 51.17 -34.13
N TYR A 361 28.43 52.02 -33.35
CA TYR A 361 27.57 51.62 -32.23
C TYR A 361 26.10 51.74 -32.58
N THR A 362 25.36 50.65 -32.36
CA THR A 362 23.94 50.60 -32.63
C THR A 362 23.13 50.22 -31.40
N ASP A 363 21.86 50.60 -31.39
CA ASP A 363 20.89 50.11 -30.41
C ASP A 363 20.54 48.62 -30.64
N ALA A 364 19.62 48.08 -29.82
CA ALA A 364 19.16 46.69 -29.94
C ALA A 364 18.50 46.37 -31.30
N ALA A 365 17.90 47.37 -31.95
CA ALA A 365 17.26 47.23 -33.25
C ALA A 365 18.24 47.37 -34.42
N GLY A 366 19.51 47.70 -34.15
CA GLY A 366 20.55 47.89 -35.15
C GLY A 366 20.59 49.29 -35.76
N ASN A 367 19.89 50.27 -35.17
CA ASN A 367 19.96 51.66 -35.61
C ASN A 367 21.24 52.33 -35.11
N LEU A 368 21.88 53.13 -35.96
CA LEU A 368 23.05 53.93 -35.57
C LEU A 368 22.67 54.96 -34.50
N LEU A 369 23.43 54.99 -33.42
CA LEU A 369 23.24 55.95 -32.33
C LEU A 369 23.84 57.31 -32.67
N SER A 370 23.34 58.38 -32.06
CA SER A 370 23.99 59.70 -32.14
C SER A 370 25.37 59.64 -31.49
N GLY A 371 26.42 60.02 -32.24
CA GLY A 371 27.82 59.78 -31.83
C GLY A 371 28.24 58.31 -31.87
N GLY A 372 27.44 57.45 -32.52
CA GLY A 372 27.73 56.03 -32.70
C GLY A 372 28.75 55.75 -33.80
N ASP A 373 29.11 56.72 -34.62
CA ASP A 373 30.21 56.58 -35.58
C ASP A 373 31.52 56.92 -34.87
N GLY A 374 32.35 55.90 -34.64
CA GLY A 374 33.60 56.03 -33.90
C GLY A 374 34.62 56.94 -34.60
N PRO A 375 35.60 57.48 -33.86
CA PRO A 375 36.67 58.26 -34.46
C PRO A 375 37.54 57.41 -35.38
N GLU A 376 38.12 58.07 -36.36
CA GLU A 376 38.89 57.46 -37.45
C GLU A 376 40.33 57.98 -37.50
N LYS A 377 41.27 57.13 -37.92
CA LYS A 377 42.63 57.55 -38.31
C LYS A 377 42.84 57.30 -39.78
N ARG A 378 42.52 58.32 -40.58
CA ARG A 378 42.65 58.29 -42.04
C ARG A 378 44.10 58.14 -42.47
N ARG A 379 44.38 57.17 -43.34
CA ARG A 379 45.65 57.05 -44.05
C ARG A 379 45.42 57.30 -45.53
N THR A 380 46.07 58.33 -46.08
CA THR A 380 46.04 58.65 -47.52
C THR A 380 46.75 57.57 -48.33
N ALA A 381 46.30 57.30 -49.54
CA ALA A 381 46.84 56.27 -50.43
C ALA A 381 48.38 56.29 -50.57
N SER A 382 48.94 55.14 -50.94
CA SER A 382 50.38 54.81 -51.03
C SER A 382 50.99 54.24 -49.75
N PHE A 383 50.29 53.31 -49.08
CA PHE A 383 50.86 52.50 -48.00
C PHE A 383 50.54 51.02 -48.15
N GLN A 384 51.43 50.19 -47.60
CA GLN A 384 51.33 48.73 -47.61
C GLN A 384 51.22 48.16 -46.19
N PHE A 385 50.98 46.85 -46.10
CA PHE A 385 51.11 46.09 -44.87
C PHE A 385 52.54 46.20 -44.30
N ALA A 386 52.67 46.09 -42.98
CA ALA A 386 53.96 46.20 -42.29
C ALA A 386 54.27 44.92 -41.48
N GLU A 387 55.55 44.53 -41.40
CA GLU A 387 56.00 43.37 -40.59
C GLU A 387 55.98 43.64 -39.07
N GLY A 388 55.77 44.90 -38.66
CA GLY A 388 55.75 45.32 -37.25
C GLY A 388 54.48 46.09 -36.85
N SER A 389 54.54 46.77 -35.69
CA SER A 389 53.39 47.49 -35.12
C SER A 389 53.01 48.76 -35.87
N ALA A 390 53.95 49.38 -36.61
CA ALA A 390 53.78 50.70 -37.20
C ALA A 390 52.53 50.86 -38.09
N GLY A 391 52.21 49.83 -38.89
CA GLY A 391 51.00 49.84 -39.72
C GLY A 391 49.70 49.85 -38.91
N ARG A 392 49.69 49.12 -37.78
CA ARG A 392 48.57 49.04 -36.84
C ARG A 392 48.50 50.27 -35.93
N ASP A 393 49.64 50.82 -35.48
CA ASP A 393 49.71 52.08 -34.73
C ASP A 393 49.09 53.25 -35.51
N ALA A 394 49.34 53.28 -36.82
CA ALA A 394 48.80 54.28 -37.73
C ALA A 394 47.29 54.15 -37.97
N SER A 395 46.71 52.96 -37.83
CA SER A 395 45.27 52.69 -38.01
C SER A 395 44.49 52.55 -36.70
N ALA A 396 45.18 52.48 -35.55
CA ALA A 396 44.56 52.24 -34.25
C ALA A 396 43.71 53.42 -33.78
N ALA A 397 42.41 53.21 -33.57
CA ALA A 397 41.48 54.23 -33.10
C ALA A 397 40.80 53.79 -31.79
N GLU A 398 40.59 54.75 -30.89
CA GLU A 398 39.91 54.54 -29.61
C GLU A 398 38.54 55.21 -29.65
N SER A 399 37.49 54.47 -29.30
CA SER A 399 36.11 54.93 -29.34
C SER A 399 35.39 54.69 -28.01
N LEU A 400 34.47 55.59 -27.65
CA LEU A 400 33.64 55.47 -26.45
C LEU A 400 32.20 55.16 -26.88
N ALA A 401 31.65 54.04 -26.42
CA ALA A 401 30.29 53.65 -26.75
C ALA A 401 29.28 54.67 -26.21
N PRO A 402 28.41 55.28 -27.05
CA PRO A 402 27.42 56.26 -26.60
C PRO A 402 26.31 55.62 -25.75
N THR A 403 25.46 56.47 -25.18
CA THR A 403 24.26 55.99 -24.45
C THR A 403 23.33 55.22 -25.38
N GLY A 404 22.80 54.09 -24.90
CA GLY A 404 21.91 53.23 -25.68
C GLY A 404 22.62 52.17 -26.53
N THR A 405 23.96 52.10 -26.50
CA THR A 405 24.71 51.04 -27.20
C THR A 405 24.33 49.66 -26.69
N VAL A 406 24.03 48.78 -27.64
CA VAL A 406 23.85 47.33 -27.43
C VAL A 406 24.85 46.55 -28.28
N TRP A 407 25.11 47.02 -29.49
CA TRP A 407 26.04 46.37 -30.42
C TRP A 407 27.11 47.35 -30.90
N ALA A 408 28.31 46.81 -31.11
CA ALA A 408 29.43 47.47 -31.77
C ALA A 408 29.80 46.69 -33.03
N GLN A 409 30.04 47.40 -34.14
CA GLN A 409 30.38 46.83 -35.43
C GLN A 409 31.70 47.41 -35.94
N PRO A 410 32.79 46.64 -35.93
CA PRO A 410 34.06 47.05 -36.54
C PRO A 410 33.91 47.18 -38.05
N ARG A 411 34.49 48.21 -38.65
CA ARG A 411 34.57 48.35 -40.11
C ARG A 411 35.97 48.68 -40.58
N PHE A 412 36.26 48.24 -41.80
CA PHE A 412 37.33 48.76 -42.63
C PHE A 412 36.72 49.63 -43.72
N VAL A 413 36.97 50.94 -43.63
CA VAL A 413 36.35 51.95 -44.50
C VAL A 413 37.40 52.51 -45.44
N TYR A 414 37.00 52.75 -46.69
CA TYR A 414 37.79 53.47 -47.66
C TYR A 414 36.96 54.54 -48.35
N GLU A 415 37.60 55.66 -48.66
CA GLU A 415 36.94 56.87 -49.14
C GLU A 415 37.64 57.43 -50.38
N GLY A 416 36.84 57.82 -51.37
CA GLY A 416 37.32 58.52 -52.56
C GLY A 416 38.40 57.75 -53.35
N VAL A 417 38.40 56.41 -53.27
CA VAL A 417 39.44 55.59 -53.89
C VAL A 417 39.30 55.58 -55.41
N SER A 418 40.37 55.89 -56.13
CA SER A 418 40.45 55.78 -57.59
C SER A 418 41.84 55.29 -58.05
N GLY A 419 41.89 54.62 -59.20
CA GLY A 419 43.13 54.07 -59.75
C GLY A 419 43.82 53.07 -58.82
N ILE A 420 43.06 52.12 -58.28
CA ILE A 420 43.52 51.16 -57.29
C ILE A 420 44.45 50.09 -57.89
N THR A 421 45.53 49.78 -57.18
CA THR A 421 46.37 48.59 -57.41
C THR A 421 46.01 47.50 -56.40
N VAL A 422 45.95 47.86 -55.12
CA VAL A 422 45.50 46.95 -54.05
C VAL A 422 44.92 47.76 -52.89
N ILE A 423 43.82 47.26 -52.32
CA ILE A 423 43.33 47.63 -51.00
C ILE A 423 43.13 46.36 -50.19
N GLY A 424 43.35 46.42 -48.89
CA GLY A 424 43.06 45.28 -48.05
C GLY A 424 43.26 45.53 -46.57
N VAL A 425 42.82 44.56 -45.79
CA VAL A 425 42.89 44.55 -44.34
C VAL A 425 43.22 43.14 -43.86
N ARG A 426 43.97 43.06 -42.76
CA ARG A 426 44.23 41.82 -42.03
C ARG A 426 44.28 42.07 -40.53
N GLN A 427 44.08 41.00 -39.76
CA GLN A 427 44.24 41.01 -38.31
C GLN A 427 43.44 42.12 -37.62
N VAL A 428 42.15 42.26 -37.99
CA VAL A 428 41.26 43.24 -37.36
C VAL A 428 40.99 42.81 -35.92
N LYS A 429 41.21 43.73 -34.99
CA LYS A 429 41.03 43.50 -33.56
C LYS A 429 40.36 44.69 -32.92
N ALA A 430 39.30 44.43 -32.16
CA ALA A 430 38.67 45.38 -31.26
C ALA A 430 38.86 44.87 -29.83
N GLU A 431 39.20 45.71 -28.87
CA GLU A 431 39.43 45.28 -27.48
C GLU A 431 38.88 46.31 -26.50
N LEU A 432 38.54 45.87 -25.28
CA LEU A 432 38.12 46.77 -24.21
C LEU A 432 39.33 47.53 -23.64
N GLY A 433 39.18 48.83 -23.41
CA GLY A 433 40.19 49.68 -22.81
C GLY A 433 40.53 50.91 -23.64
N ALA A 434 41.57 51.62 -23.22
CA ALA A 434 42.18 52.75 -23.94
C ALA A 434 43.47 52.30 -24.66
N LEU A 435 43.96 53.08 -25.60
CA LEU A 435 45.30 52.90 -26.17
C LEU A 435 46.37 52.85 -25.05
N PRO A 436 47.49 52.12 -25.21
CA PRO A 436 47.91 51.38 -26.40
C PRO A 436 47.12 50.09 -26.63
N TRP A 437 47.09 49.64 -27.88
CA TRP A 437 46.47 48.36 -28.27
C TRP A 437 47.36 47.17 -27.95
N THR A 438 46.79 45.96 -27.83
CA THR A 438 47.57 44.72 -27.70
C THR A 438 47.70 43.96 -29.01
N ALA A 439 48.88 43.35 -29.22
CA ALA A 439 49.20 42.63 -30.44
C ALA A 439 48.14 41.59 -30.84
N TYR A 440 47.95 41.43 -32.15
CA TYR A 440 47.12 40.36 -32.66
C TYR A 440 47.86 39.04 -32.44
N SER A 441 47.24 38.10 -31.73
CA SER A 441 47.76 36.74 -31.62
C SER A 441 46.72 35.74 -32.13
N VAL A 442 47.16 34.65 -32.74
CA VAL A 442 46.26 33.54 -33.14
C VAL A 442 45.60 32.94 -31.89
N ALA A 443 46.30 32.95 -30.74
CA ALA A 443 45.77 32.48 -29.46
C ALA A 443 44.57 33.31 -28.97
N ASP A 444 44.57 34.64 -29.17
CA ASP A 444 43.45 35.53 -28.80
C ASP A 444 42.16 35.12 -29.53
N GLN A 445 42.32 34.57 -30.72
CA GLN A 445 41.21 34.18 -31.58
C GLN A 445 40.68 32.79 -31.27
N THR A 446 41.57 31.83 -30.97
CA THR A 446 41.17 30.52 -30.43
C THR A 446 40.41 30.67 -29.12
N LEU A 447 40.86 31.59 -28.24
CA LEU A 447 40.17 31.91 -26.98
C LEU A 447 38.76 32.48 -27.22
N GLN A 448 38.58 33.31 -28.26
CA GLN A 448 37.27 33.83 -28.66
C GLN A 448 36.27 32.71 -29.01
N SER A 449 36.71 31.73 -29.82
CA SER A 449 35.86 30.56 -30.14
C SER A 449 35.52 29.74 -28.90
N THR A 450 36.50 29.48 -28.03
CA THR A 450 36.27 28.73 -26.79
C THR A 450 35.27 29.43 -25.86
N PHE A 451 35.28 30.77 -25.80
CA PHE A 451 34.30 31.52 -25.01
C PHE A 451 32.87 31.45 -25.57
N ALA A 452 32.71 31.43 -26.90
CA ALA A 452 31.41 31.24 -27.53
C ALA A 452 30.85 29.85 -27.16
N ASP A 453 31.71 28.82 -27.21
CA ASP A 453 31.35 27.45 -26.83
C ASP A 453 30.99 27.34 -25.34
N ILE A 454 31.74 27.99 -24.44
CA ILE A 454 31.44 28.04 -23.00
C ILE A 454 30.09 28.72 -22.74
N THR A 455 29.73 29.76 -23.51
CA THR A 455 28.44 30.44 -23.38
C THR A 455 27.29 29.52 -23.80
N THR A 456 27.48 28.71 -24.84
CA THR A 456 26.55 27.66 -25.24
C THR A 456 26.39 26.61 -24.15
N VAL A 457 27.49 26.14 -23.54
CA VAL A 457 27.45 25.21 -22.39
C VAL A 457 26.72 25.81 -21.19
N LYS A 458 26.90 27.11 -20.91
CA LYS A 458 26.18 27.80 -19.83
C LYS A 458 24.67 27.74 -20.03
N ASN A 459 24.18 27.89 -21.26
CA ASN A 459 22.75 27.79 -21.55
C ASN A 459 22.21 26.36 -21.39
N VAL A 460 23.04 25.34 -21.63
CA VAL A 460 22.70 23.92 -21.35
C VAL A 460 22.59 23.67 -19.84
N VAL A 461 23.42 24.32 -19.02
CA VAL A 461 23.42 24.19 -17.55
C VAL A 461 22.27 24.94 -16.86
N VAL A 462 21.56 25.84 -17.54
CA VAL A 462 20.32 26.45 -17.02
C VAL A 462 19.11 25.50 -17.11
N GLY A 463 19.16 24.52 -18.02
CA GLY A 463 18.14 23.46 -18.13
C GLY A 463 17.84 22.70 -16.82
N PRO A 464 18.85 22.30 -16.03
CA PRO A 464 18.70 21.71 -14.70
C PRO A 464 17.81 22.49 -13.73
N ASP A 465 17.90 23.82 -13.68
CA ASP A 465 17.11 24.63 -12.74
C ASP A 465 15.61 24.58 -13.12
N SER A 466 15.30 24.63 -14.41
CA SER A 466 13.92 24.42 -14.91
C SER A 466 13.41 22.99 -14.70
N ALA A 467 14.27 21.98 -14.85
CA ALA A 467 13.93 20.59 -14.57
C ALA A 467 13.64 20.37 -13.08
N LEU A 468 14.39 21.02 -12.19
CA LEU A 468 14.14 20.99 -10.75
C LEU A 468 12.79 21.61 -10.38
N ALA A 469 12.46 22.76 -10.97
CA ALA A 469 11.18 23.43 -10.75
C ALA A 469 9.99 22.56 -11.24
N GLN A 470 10.15 21.88 -12.37
CA GLN A 470 9.16 20.92 -12.86
C GLN A 470 9.04 19.70 -11.95
N LEU A 471 10.15 19.18 -11.43
CA LEU A 471 10.14 18.06 -10.49
C LEU A 471 9.43 18.43 -9.18
N ASP A 472 9.71 19.62 -8.63
CA ASP A 472 9.06 20.12 -7.40
C ASP A 472 7.54 20.29 -7.59
N THR A 473 7.13 20.77 -8.76
CA THR A 473 5.71 20.87 -9.15
C THR A 473 5.06 19.49 -9.22
N ARG A 474 5.71 18.51 -9.87
CA ARG A 474 5.20 17.13 -9.98
C ARG A 474 5.10 16.45 -8.63
N LEU A 475 6.08 16.66 -7.75
CA LEU A 475 6.11 16.07 -6.42
C LEU A 475 5.00 16.66 -5.53
N THR A 476 4.76 17.97 -5.63
CA THR A 476 3.65 18.64 -4.95
C THR A 476 2.30 18.12 -5.41
N ALA A 477 2.12 17.94 -6.73
CA ALA A 477 0.90 17.37 -7.30
C ALA A 477 0.68 15.91 -6.85
N ALA A 478 1.73 15.09 -6.82
CA ALA A 478 1.65 13.71 -6.35
C ALA A 478 1.28 13.64 -4.85
N ALA A 479 1.85 14.52 -4.02
CA ALA A 479 1.50 14.61 -2.61
C ALA A 479 0.03 15.03 -2.38
N GLN A 480 -0.49 15.96 -3.20
CA GLN A 480 -1.90 16.34 -3.16
C GLN A 480 -2.82 15.18 -3.56
N GLN A 481 -2.48 14.45 -4.62
CA GLN A 481 -3.27 13.30 -5.07
C GLN A 481 -3.33 12.20 -3.99
N ALA A 482 -2.20 11.85 -3.37
CA ALA A 482 -2.17 10.89 -2.27
C ALA A 482 -3.03 11.33 -1.08
N GLY A 483 -3.06 12.63 -0.77
CA GLY A 483 -3.95 13.19 0.24
C GLY A 483 -5.43 13.05 -0.09
N ASN A 484 -5.81 13.27 -1.36
CA ASN A 484 -7.18 13.09 -1.84
C ASN A 484 -7.62 11.62 -1.80
N ASP A 485 -6.75 10.70 -2.21
CA ASP A 485 -7.02 9.26 -2.19
C ASP A 485 -7.24 8.75 -0.75
N ALA A 486 -6.42 9.23 0.20
CA ALA A 486 -6.61 8.92 1.62
C ALA A 486 -7.95 9.44 2.17
N LEU A 487 -8.38 10.63 1.73
CA LEU A 487 -9.66 11.20 2.12
C LEU A 487 -10.85 10.42 1.52
N ALA A 488 -10.72 9.96 0.27
CA ALA A 488 -11.70 9.10 -0.38
C ALA A 488 -11.84 7.75 0.34
N ALA A 489 -10.73 7.10 0.71
CA ALA A 489 -10.73 5.87 1.48
C ALA A 489 -11.41 6.04 2.85
N LYS A 490 -11.19 7.18 3.52
CA LYS A 490 -11.89 7.53 4.76
C LYS A 490 -13.41 7.66 4.56
N GLY A 491 -13.84 8.22 3.43
CA GLY A 491 -15.24 8.27 3.03
C GLY A 491 -15.86 6.87 2.89
N GLN A 492 -15.19 5.97 2.17
CA GLN A 492 -15.65 4.59 2.01
C GLN A 492 -15.78 3.83 3.34
N ILE A 493 -14.83 4.02 4.26
CA ILE A 493 -14.90 3.42 5.60
C ILE A 493 -16.12 3.96 6.38
N SER A 494 -16.43 5.25 6.25
CA SER A 494 -17.62 5.86 6.86
C SER A 494 -18.91 5.27 6.30
N ASP A 495 -18.98 5.07 4.98
CA ASP A 495 -20.14 4.45 4.32
C ASP A 495 -20.30 2.99 4.78
N LEU A 496 -19.21 2.23 4.86
CA LEU A 496 -19.23 0.85 5.34
C LEU A 496 -19.71 0.76 6.80
N SER A 497 -19.25 1.67 7.66
CA SER A 497 -19.70 1.78 9.05
C SER A 497 -21.22 2.03 9.13
N THR A 498 -21.74 2.87 8.23
CA THR A 498 -23.18 3.15 8.14
C THR A 498 -23.97 1.91 7.69
N VAL A 499 -23.46 1.16 6.71
CA VAL A 499 -24.07 -0.10 6.25
C VAL A 499 -24.10 -1.14 7.37
N VAL A 500 -23.00 -1.30 8.11
CA VAL A 500 -22.92 -2.22 9.26
C VAL A 500 -23.92 -1.82 10.35
N ALA A 501 -24.04 -0.53 10.66
CA ALA A 501 -25.03 -0.03 11.62
C ALA A 501 -26.47 -0.30 11.16
N GLY A 502 -26.77 -0.12 9.87
CA GLY A 502 -28.07 -0.45 9.27
C GLY A 502 -28.42 -1.94 9.35
N ASN A 503 -27.46 -2.82 9.04
CA ASN A 503 -27.64 -4.26 9.13
C ASN A 503 -27.87 -4.72 10.58
N ASN A 504 -27.13 -4.17 11.54
CA ASN A 504 -27.33 -4.46 12.96
C ASN A 504 -28.70 -4.01 13.46
N LEU A 505 -29.19 -2.85 13.01
CA LEU A 505 -30.54 -2.38 13.33
C LEU A 505 -31.61 -3.31 12.75
N ALA A 506 -31.47 -3.72 11.49
CA ALA A 506 -32.39 -4.66 10.84
C ALA A 506 -32.40 -6.03 11.53
N ALA A 507 -31.22 -6.53 11.96
CA ALA A 507 -31.11 -7.76 12.74
C ALA A 507 -31.82 -7.64 14.09
N GLY A 508 -31.63 -6.51 14.79
CA GLY A 508 -32.34 -6.22 16.05
C GLY A 508 -33.85 -6.18 15.88
N GLN A 509 -34.35 -5.59 14.80
CA GLN A 509 -35.79 -5.56 14.49
C GLN A 509 -36.35 -6.95 14.18
N ARG A 510 -35.61 -7.79 13.45
CA ARG A 510 -36.00 -9.19 13.21
C ARG A 510 -36.04 -9.99 14.51
N PHE A 511 -35.11 -9.77 15.42
CA PHE A 511 -35.13 -10.41 16.73
C PHE A 511 -36.36 -10.00 17.54
N GLN A 512 -36.65 -8.69 17.60
CA GLN A 512 -37.84 -8.18 18.28
C GLN A 512 -39.15 -8.70 17.67
N SER A 513 -39.21 -8.89 16.35
CA SER A 513 -40.41 -9.44 15.70
C SER A 513 -40.59 -10.93 16.00
N VAL A 514 -39.52 -11.71 16.09
CA VAL A 514 -39.54 -13.11 16.53
C VAL A 514 -39.96 -13.20 17.99
N GLU A 515 -39.41 -12.37 18.86
CA GLU A 515 -39.78 -12.31 20.28
C GLU A 515 -41.26 -11.93 20.47
N ALA A 516 -41.75 -10.95 19.71
CA ALA A 516 -43.16 -10.57 19.70
C ALA A 516 -44.06 -11.71 19.18
N SER A 517 -43.62 -12.46 18.16
CA SER A 517 -44.35 -13.62 17.63
C SER A 517 -44.42 -14.76 18.63
N ILE A 518 -43.30 -15.06 19.30
CA ILE A 518 -43.25 -16.04 20.41
C ILE A 518 -44.11 -15.58 21.58
N GLY A 519 -44.10 -14.29 21.92
CA GLY A 519 -44.95 -13.71 22.95
C GLY A 519 -46.45 -13.82 22.63
N ALA A 520 -46.83 -13.60 21.38
CA ALA A 520 -48.20 -13.76 20.91
C ALA A 520 -48.66 -15.23 20.91
N GLU A 521 -47.78 -16.17 20.55
CA GLU A 521 -48.06 -17.61 20.67
C GLU A 521 -48.23 -18.04 22.13
N ARG A 522 -47.40 -17.50 23.05
CA ARG A 522 -47.50 -17.74 24.50
C ARG A 522 -48.77 -17.18 25.15
N ALA A 523 -49.38 -16.15 24.57
CA ALA A 523 -50.62 -15.55 25.08
C ALA A 523 -51.87 -16.42 24.81
N GLY A 524 -51.78 -17.42 23.92
CA GLY A 524 -52.83 -18.42 23.75
C GLY A 524 -52.82 -19.41 24.90
N SER A 525 -53.97 -19.74 25.48
CA SER A 525 -54.12 -20.71 26.57
C SER A 525 -53.38 -22.03 26.28
N PRO A 526 -52.19 -22.27 26.87
CA PRO A 526 -51.34 -23.39 26.49
C PRO A 526 -51.90 -24.71 27.03
N ASN A 527 -51.59 -25.83 26.36
CA ASN A 527 -51.93 -27.14 26.89
C ASN A 527 -51.12 -27.42 28.17
N LEU A 528 -51.83 -27.62 29.28
CA LEU A 528 -51.29 -27.92 30.59
C LEU A 528 -50.95 -29.41 30.76
N VAL A 529 -51.44 -30.28 29.87
CA VAL A 529 -51.07 -31.71 29.85
C VAL A 529 -49.71 -31.84 29.18
N ARG A 530 -48.66 -32.04 29.97
CA ARG A 530 -47.35 -32.43 29.42
C ARG A 530 -47.50 -33.80 28.77
N LYS A 531 -46.99 -33.96 27.54
CA LYS A 531 -46.95 -35.27 26.87
C LYS A 531 -48.32 -35.94 26.76
N GLY A 532 -49.33 -35.15 26.40
CA GLY A 532 -50.72 -35.60 26.27
C GLY A 532 -50.98 -36.49 25.06
N ASP A 533 -49.98 -36.81 24.24
CA ASP A 533 -50.10 -37.71 23.09
C ASP A 533 -49.21 -38.95 23.21
N GLY A 534 -49.45 -39.95 22.35
CA GLY A 534 -48.65 -41.16 22.34
C GLY A 534 -47.21 -40.99 21.85
N ARG A 535 -46.79 -39.82 21.31
CA ARG A 535 -45.45 -39.65 20.72
C ARG A 535 -44.37 -39.58 21.79
N SER A 536 -44.71 -39.08 22.97
CA SER A 536 -43.76 -38.88 24.06
C SER A 536 -43.57 -40.11 24.97
N GLY A 537 -44.21 -41.24 24.65
CA GLY A 537 -44.20 -42.46 25.48
C GLY A 537 -44.97 -42.31 26.80
N PHE A 538 -44.79 -43.25 27.74
CA PHE A 538 -45.47 -43.24 29.05
C PHE A 538 -44.90 -42.24 30.07
N LEU A 539 -43.96 -41.38 29.68
CA LEU A 539 -43.34 -40.40 30.59
C LEU A 539 -44.38 -39.36 31.04
N GLY A 540 -44.84 -39.47 32.29
CA GLY A 540 -45.87 -38.58 32.87
C GLY A 540 -47.29 -39.13 32.81
N VAL A 541 -47.48 -40.35 32.30
CA VAL A 541 -48.77 -41.06 32.28
C VAL A 541 -48.75 -42.18 33.30
N GLY A 542 -49.66 -42.14 34.28
CA GLY A 542 -49.87 -43.25 35.20
C GLY A 542 -50.89 -44.25 34.65
N ALA A 543 -50.70 -45.53 34.95
CA ALA A 543 -51.65 -46.59 34.60
C ALA A 543 -51.89 -47.49 35.81
N ASN A 544 -53.16 -47.84 36.09
CA ASN A 544 -53.49 -48.70 37.24
C ASN A 544 -53.33 -50.21 36.95
N ALA A 545 -53.03 -50.59 35.70
CA ALA A 545 -52.79 -51.98 35.31
C ALA A 545 -51.74 -52.08 34.20
N GLY A 546 -50.87 -53.10 34.27
CA GLY A 546 -49.89 -53.37 33.22
C GLY A 546 -50.56 -53.69 31.87
N GLY A 547 -49.86 -53.41 30.77
CA GLY A 547 -50.28 -53.81 29.42
C GLY A 547 -50.78 -52.71 28.48
N PHE A 548 -50.64 -51.43 28.84
CA PHE A 548 -50.76 -50.36 27.84
C PHE A 548 -49.51 -50.35 26.97
N ALA A 549 -49.70 -50.20 25.66
CA ALA A 549 -48.64 -50.00 24.68
C ALA A 549 -48.87 -48.71 23.92
N VAL A 550 -47.79 -48.09 23.42
CA VAL A 550 -47.91 -47.05 22.41
C VAL A 550 -47.98 -47.73 21.05
N THR A 551 -49.08 -47.56 20.33
CA THR A 551 -49.28 -48.11 18.98
C THR A 551 -49.51 -46.97 17.98
N ASN A 552 -49.15 -47.17 16.71
CA ASN A 552 -49.44 -46.19 15.67
C ASN A 552 -50.80 -46.49 15.04
N HIS A 553 -51.77 -45.62 15.30
CA HIS A 553 -53.07 -45.63 14.65
C HIS A 553 -52.97 -44.99 13.25
N PRO A 554 -53.56 -45.59 12.20
CA PRO A 554 -53.37 -45.14 10.82
C PRO A 554 -53.81 -43.70 10.55
N THR A 555 -54.79 -43.19 11.29
CA THR A 555 -55.31 -41.82 11.12
C THR A 555 -54.95 -40.86 12.25
N LEU A 556 -54.60 -41.36 13.44
CA LEU A 556 -54.44 -40.53 14.65
C LEU A 556 -52.97 -40.37 15.07
N GLY A 557 -52.07 -41.15 14.48
CA GLY A 557 -50.68 -41.23 14.88
C GLY A 557 -50.51 -42.12 16.12
N SER A 558 -49.51 -41.84 16.95
CA SER A 558 -49.22 -42.63 18.14
C SER A 558 -50.34 -42.47 19.19
N ILE A 559 -50.92 -43.60 19.61
CA ILE A 559 -51.98 -43.71 20.61
C ILE A 559 -51.50 -44.57 21.78
N PHE A 560 -52.00 -44.31 22.98
CA PHE A 560 -51.92 -45.24 24.09
C PHE A 560 -53.05 -46.25 23.95
N GLN A 561 -52.73 -47.53 23.75
CA GLN A 561 -53.72 -48.58 23.52
C GLN A 561 -53.54 -49.74 24.50
N LYS A 562 -54.64 -50.31 24.94
CA LYS A 562 -54.68 -51.61 25.63
C LYS A 562 -55.78 -52.46 25.01
N ALA A 563 -55.38 -53.57 24.40
CA ALA A 563 -56.31 -54.58 23.93
C ALA A 563 -56.83 -55.40 25.14
N GLY A 564 -58.13 -55.64 25.19
CA GLY A 564 -58.76 -56.37 26.30
C GLY A 564 -58.60 -55.71 27.67
N ALA A 565 -58.72 -54.39 27.75
CA ALA A 565 -58.74 -53.65 29.01
C ALA A 565 -59.86 -54.18 29.92
N ALA A 566 -59.54 -54.47 31.19
CA ALA A 566 -60.51 -54.88 32.19
C ALA A 566 -61.32 -53.69 32.70
N ALA A 567 -62.48 -53.95 33.30
CA ALA A 567 -63.21 -52.90 34.02
C ALA A 567 -62.29 -52.26 35.07
N ASN A 568 -62.24 -50.92 35.09
CA ASN A 568 -61.38 -50.07 35.92
C ASN A 568 -59.91 -49.94 35.48
N ASP A 569 -59.52 -50.46 34.32
CA ASP A 569 -58.26 -50.08 33.72
C ASP A 569 -58.28 -48.59 33.40
N THR A 570 -57.30 -47.84 33.93
CA THR A 570 -57.25 -46.39 33.82
C THR A 570 -55.88 -45.91 33.34
N LEU A 571 -55.90 -44.90 32.47
CA LEU A 571 -54.77 -43.99 32.25
C LEU A 571 -55.03 -42.68 32.99
N PHE A 572 -53.99 -42.09 33.56
CA PHE A 572 -54.13 -40.82 34.25
C PHE A 572 -52.95 -39.86 34.09
N TRP A 573 -53.26 -38.56 34.16
CA TRP A 573 -52.30 -37.45 34.14
C TRP A 573 -52.52 -36.58 35.37
N ASP A 574 -51.49 -36.40 36.19
CA ASP A 574 -51.52 -35.49 37.33
C ASP A 574 -50.97 -34.12 36.91
N ILE A 575 -51.80 -33.10 37.01
CA ILE A 575 -51.52 -31.76 36.50
C ILE A 575 -51.68 -30.77 37.65
N PRO A 576 -50.62 -30.06 38.04
CA PRO A 576 -50.73 -29.01 39.06
C PRO A 576 -51.65 -27.89 38.56
N VAL A 577 -52.55 -27.44 39.42
CA VAL A 577 -53.48 -26.34 39.15
C VAL A 577 -53.60 -25.43 40.35
N GLU A 578 -54.10 -24.21 40.16
CA GLU A 578 -54.48 -23.33 41.27
C GLU A 578 -56.00 -23.19 41.34
N ALA A 579 -56.49 -23.00 42.56
CA ALA A 579 -57.88 -22.65 42.83
C ALA A 579 -58.31 -21.42 42.01
N GLY A 580 -59.54 -21.46 41.49
CA GLY A 580 -60.14 -20.38 40.70
C GLY A 580 -59.76 -20.40 39.22
N TRP A 581 -58.89 -21.30 38.75
CA TRP A 581 -58.67 -21.46 37.32
C TRP A 581 -59.93 -22.00 36.64
N THR A 582 -60.41 -21.32 35.60
CA THR A 582 -61.41 -21.87 34.68
C THR A 582 -60.68 -22.69 33.63
N LEU A 583 -60.97 -23.98 33.55
CA LEU A 583 -60.31 -24.94 32.69
C LEU A 583 -61.30 -25.58 31.72
N SER A 584 -60.82 -25.94 30.53
CA SER A 584 -61.48 -26.88 29.63
C SER A 584 -60.61 -28.10 29.43
N ILE A 585 -61.25 -29.26 29.35
CA ILE A 585 -60.63 -30.53 28.97
C ILE A 585 -61.15 -30.97 27.61
N SER A 586 -60.26 -31.57 26.82
CA SER A 586 -60.66 -32.44 25.72
C SER A 586 -59.76 -33.65 25.66
N ALA A 587 -60.34 -34.76 25.26
CA ALA A 587 -59.58 -35.95 24.97
C ALA A 587 -60.13 -36.63 23.72
N GLU A 588 -59.22 -37.17 22.92
CA GLU A 588 -59.51 -37.95 21.74
C GLU A 588 -59.24 -39.41 22.08
N MET A 589 -60.32 -40.17 22.26
CA MET A 589 -60.30 -41.55 22.76
C MET A 589 -61.27 -42.43 21.99
N GLY A 590 -60.99 -43.73 21.95
CA GLY A 590 -61.84 -44.76 21.38
C GLY A 590 -62.00 -45.95 22.32
N PHE A 591 -63.23 -46.46 22.40
CA PHE A 591 -63.56 -47.69 23.11
C PHE A 591 -64.24 -48.67 22.15
N ASN A 592 -63.98 -49.97 22.32
CA ASN A 592 -64.68 -51.02 21.58
C ASN A 592 -65.16 -52.13 22.55
N PRO A 593 -66.47 -52.25 22.83
CA PRO A 593 -67.58 -51.48 22.25
C PRO A 593 -67.63 -50.02 22.75
N PRO A 594 -68.29 -49.10 22.04
CA PRO A 594 -68.16 -47.66 22.30
C PRO A 594 -68.71 -47.17 23.64
N ASP A 595 -69.63 -47.91 24.24
CA ASP A 595 -70.21 -47.61 25.56
C ASP A 595 -69.37 -48.17 26.73
N ALA A 596 -68.15 -48.64 26.45
CA ALA A 596 -67.30 -49.35 27.41
C ALA A 596 -66.31 -48.50 28.20
N GLY A 597 -66.37 -47.16 28.11
CA GLY A 597 -65.54 -46.33 28.98
C GLY A 597 -65.95 -44.88 29.10
N ILE A 598 -65.21 -44.19 29.96
CA ILE A 598 -65.46 -42.80 30.37
C ILE A 598 -64.14 -42.05 30.52
N ALA A 599 -64.15 -40.75 30.23
CA ALA A 599 -63.14 -39.82 30.74
C ALA A 599 -63.76 -38.83 31.71
N TYR A 600 -63.01 -38.51 32.77
CA TYR A 600 -63.42 -37.56 33.78
C TYR A 600 -62.21 -36.93 34.48
N VAL A 601 -62.42 -35.80 35.13
CA VAL A 601 -61.41 -35.11 35.94
C VAL A 601 -61.68 -35.38 37.42
N ARG A 602 -60.62 -35.64 38.18
CA ARG A 602 -60.68 -35.81 39.64
C ARG A 602 -59.76 -34.79 40.31
N TYR A 603 -60.25 -34.11 41.34
CA TYR A 603 -59.43 -33.20 42.15
C TYR A 603 -58.51 -34.00 43.11
N LEU A 604 -57.25 -33.60 43.24
CA LEU A 604 -56.28 -34.15 44.18
C LEU A 604 -55.99 -33.12 45.30
N GLY A 605 -56.03 -33.54 46.57
CA GLY A 605 -55.55 -32.72 47.70
C GLY A 605 -56.56 -32.22 48.75
N GLY A 606 -57.75 -32.82 48.88
CA GLY A 606 -58.71 -32.53 49.97
C GLY A 606 -59.56 -33.74 50.35
N GLU A 607 -60.42 -33.62 51.38
CA GLU A 607 -61.49 -34.61 51.69
C GLU A 607 -62.19 -35.04 50.39
N PRO A 608 -62.47 -36.34 50.16
CA PRO A 608 -62.95 -36.86 48.90
C PRO A 608 -64.31 -36.24 48.54
N TYR A 609 -64.28 -35.12 47.82
CA TYR A 609 -65.46 -34.55 47.22
C TYR A 609 -65.89 -35.47 46.08
N VAL A 610 -66.82 -36.39 46.39
CA VAL A 610 -67.60 -37.15 45.41
C VAL A 610 -68.69 -36.20 44.86
N GLY A 611 -68.24 -35.11 44.23
CA GLY A 611 -69.11 -34.36 43.34
C GLY A 611 -69.29 -35.16 42.06
N ASP A 612 -70.53 -35.25 41.59
CA ASP A 612 -70.90 -35.78 40.28
C ASP A 612 -69.85 -35.35 39.23
N PRO A 613 -69.19 -36.27 38.49
CA PRO A 613 -68.13 -35.95 37.55
C PRO A 613 -68.61 -34.91 36.54
N ALA A 614 -68.33 -33.63 36.82
CA ALA A 614 -68.48 -32.54 35.90
C ALA A 614 -67.61 -32.85 34.69
N GLY A 615 -68.25 -33.34 33.62
CA GLY A 615 -67.60 -33.71 32.37
C GLY A 615 -67.38 -35.21 32.20
N THR A 616 -68.39 -36.05 32.46
CA THR A 616 -68.33 -37.45 31.99
C THR A 616 -68.52 -37.47 30.49
N PHE A 617 -67.48 -37.87 29.75
CA PHE A 617 -67.56 -38.03 28.30
C PHE A 617 -67.74 -39.50 27.94
N ARG A 618 -68.79 -39.83 27.17
CA ARG A 618 -68.95 -41.12 26.49
C ARG A 618 -68.71 -40.88 25.01
N SER A 619 -67.74 -41.56 24.40
CA SER A 619 -67.50 -41.45 22.95
C SER A 619 -68.00 -42.69 22.24
N GLU A 620 -68.97 -42.52 21.33
CA GLU A 620 -69.53 -43.64 20.56
C GLU A 620 -68.67 -44.02 19.33
N ASN A 621 -67.54 -43.37 19.11
CA ASN A 621 -66.49 -43.65 18.12
C ASN A 621 -65.24 -42.83 18.52
N TRP A 622 -64.11 -42.93 17.81
CA TRP A 622 -62.94 -42.04 17.96
C TRP A 622 -63.31 -40.57 17.66
N ILE A 623 -64.09 -39.97 18.56
CA ILE A 623 -64.64 -38.64 18.47
C ILE A 623 -64.00 -37.86 19.60
N ARG A 624 -63.50 -36.69 19.26
CA ARG A 624 -62.97 -35.72 20.21
C ARG A 624 -64.11 -35.22 21.09
N ALA A 625 -64.19 -35.73 22.31
CA ALA A 625 -65.16 -35.27 23.28
C ALA A 625 -64.61 -33.99 23.93
N GLY A 626 -65.26 -32.86 23.66
CA GLY A 626 -64.77 -31.54 24.09
C GLY A 626 -65.83 -30.70 24.79
N GLY A 627 -65.38 -29.86 25.72
CA GLY A 627 -65.95 -28.52 25.85
C GLY A 627 -66.59 -28.14 27.19
N GLN A 628 -66.59 -29.00 28.22
CA GLN A 628 -67.06 -28.53 29.52
C GLN A 628 -66.01 -27.65 30.19
N LEU A 629 -66.39 -26.40 30.42
CA LEU A 629 -65.71 -25.48 31.30
C LEU A 629 -66.01 -25.88 32.74
N PHE A 630 -64.97 -26.00 33.56
CA PHE A 630 -65.10 -26.17 34.99
C PHE A 630 -64.13 -25.22 35.70
N THR A 631 -64.50 -24.79 36.91
CA THR A 631 -63.64 -23.94 37.74
C THR A 631 -63.02 -24.79 38.83
N VAL A 632 -61.70 -24.71 38.99
CA VAL A 632 -60.97 -25.43 40.03
C VAL A 632 -61.41 -24.91 41.41
N PRO A 633 -62.00 -25.76 42.28
CA PRO A 633 -62.43 -25.34 43.62
C PRO A 633 -61.26 -24.87 44.49
N ALA A 634 -61.58 -24.10 45.54
CA ALA A 634 -60.61 -23.73 46.57
C ALA A 634 -60.01 -24.98 47.25
N GLY A 635 -58.71 -24.97 47.54
CA GLY A 635 -58.01 -26.07 48.21
C GLY A 635 -57.49 -27.18 47.28
N VAL A 636 -57.80 -27.14 45.99
CA VAL A 636 -57.24 -28.08 45.00
C VAL A 636 -55.88 -27.59 44.52
N THR A 637 -54.85 -28.44 44.63
CA THR A 637 -53.49 -28.14 44.16
C THR A 637 -53.09 -28.94 42.91
N ALA A 638 -53.84 -29.99 42.58
CA ALA A 638 -53.64 -30.77 41.37
C ALA A 638 -54.95 -31.40 40.87
N LEU A 639 -55.02 -31.64 39.56
CA LEU A 639 -56.06 -32.43 38.91
C LEU A 639 -55.46 -33.74 38.43
N ARG A 640 -56.24 -34.80 38.52
CA ARG A 640 -56.01 -36.05 37.81
C ARG A 640 -57.01 -36.16 36.68
N ILE A 641 -56.55 -36.18 35.45
CA ILE A 641 -57.38 -36.59 34.32
C ILE A 641 -57.38 -38.11 34.31
N LEU A 642 -58.54 -38.75 34.31
CA LEU A 642 -58.67 -40.20 34.18
C LEU A 642 -59.41 -40.55 32.89
N VAL A 643 -58.89 -41.55 32.18
CA VAL A 643 -59.63 -42.25 31.13
C VAL A 643 -59.71 -43.71 31.53
N ALA A 644 -60.93 -44.21 31.70
CA ALA A 644 -61.21 -45.49 32.36
C ALA A 644 -62.13 -46.38 31.51
N ALA A 645 -61.81 -47.66 31.43
CA ALA A 645 -62.74 -48.68 30.95
C ALA A 645 -63.80 -48.99 32.03
N THR A 646 -65.09 -48.93 31.70
CA THR A 646 -66.20 -49.25 32.62
C THR A 646 -66.61 -50.72 32.55
N LYS A 647 -66.24 -51.42 31.47
CA LYS A 647 -66.40 -52.86 31.25
C LYS A 647 -65.26 -53.35 30.35
N ALA A 648 -65.15 -54.66 30.13
CA ALA A 648 -64.09 -55.21 29.30
C ALA A 648 -64.18 -54.68 27.85
N CYS A 649 -63.11 -54.06 27.34
CA CYS A 649 -63.07 -53.45 26.00
C CYS A 649 -61.66 -53.26 25.46
N ASP A 650 -61.53 -52.97 24.16
CA ASP A 650 -60.30 -52.35 23.66
C ASP A 650 -60.35 -50.85 23.91
N PHE A 651 -59.26 -50.32 24.46
CA PHE A 651 -59.14 -48.94 24.93
C PHE A 651 -58.02 -48.23 24.19
N GLY A 652 -58.28 -47.00 23.70
CA GLY A 652 -57.29 -46.17 23.05
C GLY A 652 -57.42 -44.68 23.41
N VAL A 653 -56.31 -44.00 23.70
CA VAL A 653 -56.25 -42.53 23.87
C VAL A 653 -55.19 -41.97 22.94
N SER A 654 -55.58 -41.08 22.03
CA SER A 654 -54.65 -40.43 21.11
C SER A 654 -54.07 -39.15 21.70
N ARG A 655 -54.94 -38.30 22.26
CA ARG A 655 -54.58 -36.93 22.69
C ARG A 655 -55.39 -36.51 23.90
N VAL A 656 -54.75 -35.86 24.87
CA VAL A 656 -55.41 -35.21 26.01
C VAL A 656 -54.91 -33.76 26.09
N GLN A 657 -55.85 -32.83 26.21
CA GLN A 657 -55.58 -31.40 26.34
C GLN A 657 -56.37 -30.83 27.50
N LEU A 658 -55.68 -30.07 28.34
CA LEU A 658 -56.25 -29.29 29.43
C LEU A 658 -55.74 -27.87 29.26
N GLN A 659 -56.61 -26.88 29.26
CA GLN A 659 -56.19 -25.50 29.05
C GLN A 659 -57.05 -24.53 29.86
N ARG A 660 -56.54 -23.32 30.06
CA ARG A 660 -57.32 -22.25 30.70
C ARG A 660 -58.34 -21.66 29.73
N GLY A 661 -59.56 -21.41 30.20
CA GLY A 661 -60.65 -20.84 29.42
C GLY A 661 -61.30 -21.82 28.44
N ALA A 662 -62.00 -21.27 27.44
CA ALA A 662 -62.72 -22.03 26.43
C ALA A 662 -61.80 -22.97 25.66
N TRP A 663 -62.35 -24.09 25.21
CA TRP A 663 -61.62 -25.09 24.45
C TRP A 663 -61.17 -24.56 23.08
N THR A 664 -60.00 -24.99 22.61
CA THR A 664 -59.42 -24.67 21.30
C THR A 664 -58.94 -25.95 20.61
N ALA A 665 -58.57 -25.87 19.33
CA ALA A 665 -57.93 -26.97 18.62
C ALA A 665 -56.69 -27.50 19.39
N TYR A 666 -56.35 -28.79 19.20
CA TYR A 666 -55.18 -29.41 19.85
C TYR A 666 -53.91 -28.67 19.43
N ARG A 667 -53.05 -28.36 20.40
CA ARG A 667 -51.73 -27.75 20.18
C ARG A 667 -50.65 -28.67 20.76
N TYR A 668 -49.54 -28.80 20.03
CA TYR A 668 -48.34 -29.53 20.46
C TYR A 668 -47.39 -28.63 21.29
N ASP A 669 -47.91 -27.56 21.89
CA ASP A 669 -47.13 -26.50 22.54
C ASP A 669 -46.63 -26.86 23.96
N ALA A 670 -47.13 -27.97 24.53
CA ALA A 670 -46.69 -28.44 25.85
C ALA A 670 -45.18 -28.78 25.91
N ASP A 671 -44.60 -29.25 24.80
CA ASP A 671 -43.18 -29.62 24.72
C ASP A 671 -42.26 -28.42 24.46
N VAL A 672 -42.77 -27.32 23.90
CA VAL A 672 -42.02 -26.08 23.61
C VAL A 672 -41.59 -25.36 24.90
N ARG A 673 -42.31 -25.60 26.02
CA ARG A 673 -41.96 -25.06 27.34
C ARG A 673 -40.60 -25.55 27.87
N ASP A 674 -40.17 -26.76 27.50
CA ASP A 674 -38.90 -27.32 28.01
C ASP A 674 -37.68 -26.80 27.21
N ILE A 675 -37.86 -26.39 25.95
CA ILE A 675 -36.76 -25.86 25.12
C ILE A 675 -36.37 -24.43 25.53
N THR A 676 -37.29 -23.65 26.10
CA THR A 676 -37.05 -22.21 26.31
C THR A 676 -36.39 -21.85 27.64
N ALA A 677 -36.18 -22.77 28.57
CA ALA A 677 -35.36 -22.51 29.76
C ALA A 677 -33.85 -22.47 29.46
N SER A 678 -33.42 -22.89 28.26
CA SER A 678 -32.01 -23.06 27.88
C SER A 678 -31.43 -21.95 26.98
N ALA A 679 -32.26 -21.07 26.41
CA ALA A 679 -31.84 -20.22 25.28
C ALA A 679 -32.06 -18.71 25.50
N ALA A 680 -31.65 -18.17 26.65
CA ALA A 680 -31.45 -16.73 26.83
C ALA A 680 -29.95 -16.41 26.81
N ILE A 681 -29.30 -16.60 25.66
CA ILE A 681 -27.95 -16.08 25.40
C ILE A 681 -28.11 -14.88 24.49
N THR A 682 -28.14 -13.69 25.08
CA THR A 682 -28.10 -12.43 24.35
C THR A 682 -26.65 -12.15 23.98
N GLN A 683 -26.25 -12.49 22.75
CA GLN A 683 -24.93 -12.15 22.22
C GLN A 683 -25.05 -10.96 21.26
N ALA A 684 -24.94 -9.75 21.80
CA ALA A 684 -24.78 -8.54 21.00
C ALA A 684 -23.30 -8.13 21.06
N ALA A 685 -22.49 -8.63 20.12
CA ALA A 685 -21.13 -8.16 19.94
C ALA A 685 -21.15 -6.94 19.01
N VAL A 686 -20.96 -5.74 19.56
CA VAL A 686 -20.66 -4.54 18.77
C VAL A 686 -19.14 -4.36 18.81
N ALA A 687 -18.49 -4.53 17.65
CA ALA A 687 -17.07 -4.22 17.48
C ALA A 687 -16.88 -2.69 17.47
N ASP A 688 -15.86 -2.18 18.18
CA ASP A 688 -15.43 -0.80 17.98
C ASP A 688 -14.61 -0.64 16.69
N VAL A 689 -14.34 0.62 16.32
CA VAL A 689 -13.64 1.02 15.08
C VAL A 689 -12.17 0.52 15.04
N GLN A 690 -11.67 -0.11 16.10
CA GLN A 690 -10.32 -0.67 16.20
C GLN A 690 -10.30 -2.20 16.12
N GLY A 691 -11.45 -2.84 15.81
CA GLY A 691 -11.54 -4.29 15.67
C GLY A 691 -11.46 -5.04 17.00
N ARG A 692 -11.66 -4.37 18.13
CA ARG A 692 -11.67 -5.01 19.45
C ARG A 692 -13.10 -5.44 19.79
N THR A 693 -13.36 -6.74 19.71
CA THR A 693 -14.62 -7.35 20.13
C THR A 693 -14.56 -7.68 21.62
N ALA A 694 -15.02 -6.77 22.47
CA ALA A 694 -15.28 -7.10 23.87
C ALA A 694 -16.64 -7.82 23.97
N SER A 695 -16.59 -9.14 24.14
CA SER A 695 -17.79 -9.94 24.44
C SER A 695 -17.95 -10.04 25.95
N TYR A 696 -18.94 -9.37 26.53
CA TYR A 696 -19.27 -9.54 27.94
C TYR A 696 -20.32 -10.65 28.08
N ILE A 697 -19.95 -11.75 28.73
CA ILE A 697 -20.89 -12.76 29.20
C ILE A 697 -21.21 -12.43 30.67
N GLN A 698 -22.28 -11.69 30.91
CA GLN A 698 -22.76 -11.38 32.26
C GLN A 698 -23.79 -12.45 32.67
N LEU A 699 -23.33 -13.48 33.37
CA LEU A 699 -24.21 -14.50 33.94
C LEU A 699 -24.63 -14.07 35.35
N GLN A 700 -25.74 -13.33 35.44
CA GLN A 700 -26.32 -12.95 36.73
C GLN A 700 -27.20 -14.09 37.26
N ALA A 701 -26.67 -14.90 38.17
CA ALA A 701 -27.49 -15.81 38.96
C ALA A 701 -28.18 -15.03 40.08
N ILE A 702 -29.49 -14.78 39.96
CA ILE A 702 -30.31 -14.35 41.10
C ILE A 702 -30.60 -15.62 41.91
N ALA A 703 -29.64 -16.03 42.73
CA ALA A 703 -29.90 -17.01 43.76
C ALA A 703 -30.52 -16.28 44.96
N GLY A 704 -31.57 -16.85 45.55
CA GLY A 704 -31.98 -16.50 46.91
C GLY A 704 -30.90 -16.90 47.94
N THR A 705 -31.28 -17.34 49.13
CA THR A 705 -30.38 -17.64 50.27
C THR A 705 -29.38 -18.80 50.08
N SER A 706 -29.06 -19.21 48.86
CA SER A 706 -28.15 -20.32 48.56
C SER A 706 -27.08 -19.91 47.55
N MET A 707 -25.86 -20.42 47.72
CA MET A 707 -24.71 -20.12 46.84
C MET A 707 -24.98 -20.48 45.38
N ALA A 708 -24.67 -19.57 44.47
CA ALA A 708 -24.54 -19.86 43.04
C ALA A 708 -23.21 -20.57 42.79
N LYS A 709 -23.26 -21.83 42.33
CA LYS A 709 -22.08 -22.59 41.91
C LYS A 709 -21.92 -22.47 40.40
N PHE A 710 -20.84 -21.83 39.95
CA PHE A 710 -20.43 -21.88 38.55
C PHE A 710 -19.46 -23.05 38.37
N THR A 711 -19.84 -24.02 37.54
CA THR A 711 -18.96 -25.11 37.11
C THR A 711 -18.70 -24.95 35.62
N VAL A 712 -17.46 -24.67 35.24
CA VAL A 712 -17.05 -24.72 33.85
C VAL A 712 -16.30 -26.02 33.65
N ALA A 713 -16.90 -26.95 32.90
CA ALA A 713 -16.31 -28.24 32.59
C ALA A 713 -15.95 -28.29 31.11
N ALA A 714 -14.67 -28.43 30.80
CA ALA A 714 -14.23 -28.82 29.46
C ALA A 714 -14.31 -30.34 29.37
N ALA A 715 -15.19 -30.88 28.52
CA ALA A 715 -15.24 -32.30 28.24
C ALA A 715 -14.03 -32.66 27.36
N GLY A 716 -12.94 -33.07 28.00
CA GLY A 716 -11.78 -33.59 27.29
C GLY A 716 -12.10 -34.91 26.62
N GLY A 717 -12.03 -34.96 25.29
CA GLY A 717 -11.72 -36.21 24.59
C GLY A 717 -10.34 -36.74 25.04
N PRO A 718 -9.93 -37.95 24.62
CA PRO A 718 -8.77 -38.67 25.17
C PRO A 718 -7.38 -38.02 24.99
N ASN A 719 -7.30 -36.76 24.55
CA ASN A 719 -6.07 -35.97 24.54
C ASN A 719 -5.99 -35.10 25.81
N PRO A 720 -4.92 -35.20 26.63
CA PRO A 720 -4.79 -34.54 27.93
C PRO A 720 -4.55 -33.01 27.88
N TYR A 721 -5.01 -32.31 26.84
CA TYR A 721 -4.77 -30.86 26.67
C TYR A 721 -6.04 -30.08 26.32
N SER A 722 -7.04 -30.10 27.21
CA SER A 722 -8.06 -29.06 27.23
C SER A 722 -7.48 -27.84 27.94
N ARG A 723 -6.83 -26.94 27.20
CA ARG A 723 -6.34 -25.66 27.73
C ARG A 723 -7.45 -24.62 27.70
N MET A 724 -7.69 -24.00 28.84
CA MET A 724 -8.55 -22.82 28.96
C MET A 724 -7.62 -21.61 29.09
N LEU A 725 -7.54 -20.78 28.05
CA LEU A 725 -6.68 -19.60 27.99
C LEU A 725 -7.54 -18.37 28.32
N PHE A 726 -7.16 -17.63 29.37
CA PHE A 726 -7.78 -16.35 29.71
C PHE A 726 -6.74 -15.25 29.47
N GLU A 727 -6.87 -14.51 28.37
CA GLU A 727 -6.03 -13.35 28.06
C GLU A 727 -6.76 -12.09 28.52
N ALA A 728 -6.37 -11.54 29.68
CA ALA A 728 -6.87 -10.26 30.19
C ALA A 728 -5.76 -9.54 30.98
N ASP A 729 -5.71 -8.20 30.89
CA ASP A 729 -4.67 -7.35 31.51
C ASP A 729 -4.63 -7.43 33.04
N GLN A 730 -5.72 -7.83 33.71
CA GLN A 730 -5.72 -8.11 35.15
C GLN A 730 -6.64 -9.28 35.49
N PHE A 731 -6.11 -10.25 36.23
CA PHE A 731 -6.87 -11.32 36.86
C PHE A 731 -6.73 -11.17 38.39
N LEU A 732 -7.81 -10.76 39.06
CA LEU A 732 -7.83 -10.59 40.52
C LEU A 732 -8.55 -11.77 41.17
N PHE A 733 -7.80 -12.74 41.67
CA PHE A 733 -8.34 -13.71 42.62
C PHE A 733 -8.32 -13.10 44.02
N ARG A 734 -9.49 -12.80 44.60
CA ARG A 734 -9.59 -12.54 46.05
C ARG A 734 -10.07 -13.81 46.73
N GLY A 735 -9.10 -14.56 47.26
CA GLY A 735 -9.27 -15.76 48.06
C GLY A 735 -7.90 -16.37 48.33
N ASP A 736 -7.61 -16.67 49.59
CA ASP A 736 -6.33 -17.26 49.99
C ASP A 736 -6.10 -18.62 49.33
N VAL A 737 -4.82 -18.90 49.09
CA VAL A 737 -4.25 -20.19 48.65
C VAL A 737 -4.22 -20.41 47.12
N ILE A 738 -3.11 -19.95 46.51
CA ILE A 738 -2.56 -20.55 45.30
C ILE A 738 -1.58 -21.64 45.77
N ILE A 739 -1.90 -22.92 45.54
CA ILE A 739 -0.96 -24.02 45.79
C ILE A 739 -0.04 -24.18 44.58
N ASP A 740 1.23 -24.27 44.94
CA ASP A 740 2.46 -24.52 44.19
C ASP A 740 2.37 -25.23 42.82
N GLY A 741 3.23 -24.79 41.89
CA GLY A 741 3.58 -25.56 40.68
C GLY A 741 3.27 -24.92 39.33
N SER A 742 4.18 -24.06 38.86
CA SER A 742 4.36 -23.57 37.48
C SER A 742 3.52 -22.37 36.99
N ILE A 743 3.93 -21.18 37.39
CA ILE A 743 3.73 -19.98 36.57
C ILE A 743 4.85 -19.98 35.51
N ARG A 744 4.50 -20.14 34.23
CA ARG A 744 5.40 -19.74 33.13
C ARG A 744 5.10 -18.28 32.81
N THR A 745 6.03 -17.39 33.11
CA THR A 745 5.91 -15.97 32.78
C THR A 745 6.12 -15.75 31.29
N SER A 746 5.40 -14.76 30.75
CA SER A 746 5.53 -14.24 29.39
C SER A 746 6.94 -13.71 29.12
N ALA A 747 7.34 -13.73 27.84
CA ALA A 747 8.65 -13.35 27.33
C ALA A 747 9.18 -12.05 27.96
N ILE A 748 10.49 -12.01 28.27
CA ILE A 748 11.17 -10.79 28.70
C ILE A 748 11.01 -9.77 27.57
N VAL A 749 10.45 -8.62 27.90
CA VAL A 749 10.27 -7.51 26.97
C VAL A 749 11.58 -6.72 26.94
N ASP A 750 12.07 -6.36 25.75
CA ASP A 750 13.27 -5.54 25.63
C ASP A 750 13.11 -4.25 26.45
N ASP A 751 14.13 -3.91 27.24
CA ASP A 751 14.18 -2.76 28.16
C ASP A 751 13.11 -2.70 29.29
N GLY A 752 12.41 -3.81 29.58
CA GLY A 752 11.42 -3.89 30.67
C GLY A 752 11.91 -4.58 31.95
N ILE A 753 11.43 -4.14 33.13
CA ILE A 753 11.62 -4.88 34.39
C ILE A 753 10.51 -5.94 34.50
N THR A 754 10.84 -7.19 34.16
CA THR A 754 9.92 -8.33 34.34
C THR A 754 10.23 -9.09 35.62
N MET A 755 9.26 -9.26 36.53
CA MET A 755 9.44 -10.13 37.69
C MET A 755 9.38 -11.61 37.25
N LEU A 756 10.49 -12.34 37.38
CA LEU A 756 10.61 -13.72 36.91
C LEU A 756 10.14 -14.76 37.94
N GLY A 757 10.15 -14.42 39.22
CA GLY A 757 9.70 -15.32 40.28
C GLY A 757 9.86 -14.74 41.68
N ASN A 758 9.03 -15.25 42.60
CA ASN A 758 9.14 -15.04 44.04
C ASN A 758 9.06 -16.39 44.73
N MET A 759 10.01 -16.68 45.62
CA MET A 759 9.95 -17.88 46.44
C MET A 759 10.20 -17.53 47.90
N GLN A 760 9.33 -18.03 48.76
CA GLN A 760 9.35 -17.81 50.20
C GLN A 760 9.94 -19.02 50.93
N LEU A 761 10.49 -18.80 52.12
CA LEU A 761 10.89 -19.84 53.05
C LEU A 761 9.73 -20.79 53.37
N GLY A 762 10.00 -22.10 53.30
CA GLY A 762 9.05 -23.13 53.74
C GLY A 762 8.96 -23.29 55.27
N GLY A 763 9.81 -22.61 56.04
CA GLY A 763 9.85 -22.66 57.50
C GLY A 763 11.03 -21.89 58.09
N PRO A 764 11.08 -21.70 59.42
CA PRO A 764 12.16 -20.96 60.08
C PRO A 764 13.51 -21.70 60.01
N VAL A 765 14.60 -20.94 59.96
CA VAL A 765 15.98 -21.47 59.91
C VAL A 765 16.77 -20.96 61.12
N ASP A 766 17.17 -21.88 62.00
CA ASP A 766 17.91 -21.57 63.22
C ASP A 766 19.38 -21.21 62.93
N GLY A 767 19.93 -20.23 63.67
CA GLY A 767 21.35 -19.94 63.68
C GLY A 767 22.16 -21.13 64.21
N SER A 768 23.31 -21.44 63.61
CA SER A 768 24.15 -22.57 64.04
C SER A 768 25.62 -22.19 64.21
N GLY A 769 25.96 -20.91 64.03
CA GLY A 769 27.32 -20.45 63.84
C GLY A 769 27.92 -20.82 62.48
N ALA A 770 27.26 -21.67 61.69
CA ALA A 770 27.62 -22.02 60.33
C ALA A 770 26.64 -21.39 59.32
N THR A 771 27.14 -21.14 58.10
CA THR A 771 26.33 -20.63 56.99
C THR A 771 25.50 -21.76 56.38
N VAL A 772 24.17 -21.59 56.36
CA VAL A 772 23.21 -22.56 55.79
C VAL A 772 22.46 -21.94 54.62
N ASN A 773 22.07 -22.75 53.64
CA ASN A 773 21.22 -22.30 52.53
C ASN A 773 19.78 -22.21 53.04
N ALA A 774 19.25 -20.99 53.20
CA ALA A 774 17.92 -20.75 53.69
C ALA A 774 16.86 -20.91 52.58
N VAL A 775 17.14 -20.36 51.39
CA VAL A 775 16.23 -20.38 50.24
C VAL A 775 17.05 -20.64 48.98
N THR A 776 16.61 -21.58 48.12
CA THR A 776 17.27 -21.90 46.83
C THR A 776 16.27 -21.87 45.69
N TYR A 777 16.42 -20.90 44.78
CA TYR A 777 15.55 -20.74 43.61
C TYR A 777 16.28 -21.11 42.32
N ASN A 778 15.75 -22.10 41.60
CA ASN A 778 16.29 -22.55 40.32
C ASN A 778 15.43 -22.03 39.18
N PHE A 779 16.05 -21.50 38.12
CA PHE A 779 15.36 -21.00 36.93
C PHE A 779 16.20 -21.26 35.67
N VAL A 780 15.60 -21.08 34.50
CA VAL A 780 16.28 -21.22 33.19
C VAL A 780 16.07 -19.92 32.41
N LEU A 781 17.16 -19.39 31.85
CA LEU A 781 17.13 -18.25 30.93
C LEU A 781 17.29 -18.73 29.49
N ASP A 782 16.38 -18.32 28.61
CA ASP A 782 16.44 -18.68 27.19
C ASP A 782 17.49 -17.85 26.39
N TYR A 783 17.95 -16.73 26.95
CA TYR A 783 18.97 -15.83 26.39
C TYR A 783 19.82 -15.22 27.50
N PRO A 784 21.04 -14.75 27.20
CA PRO A 784 21.82 -13.96 28.15
C PRO A 784 21.03 -12.75 28.65
N ALA A 785 21.15 -12.46 29.95
CA ALA A 785 20.43 -11.37 30.57
C ALA A 785 21.22 -10.73 31.73
N LYS A 786 21.01 -9.44 31.96
CA LYS A 786 21.41 -8.77 33.20
C LYS A 786 20.30 -8.94 34.24
N LEU A 787 20.57 -9.69 35.30
CA LEU A 787 19.64 -9.92 36.41
C LEU A 787 19.87 -8.95 37.56
N ILE A 788 18.78 -8.53 38.21
CA ILE A 788 18.80 -7.94 39.55
C ILE A 788 18.06 -8.89 40.50
N VAL A 789 18.71 -9.26 41.59
CA VAL A 789 18.19 -10.19 42.58
C VAL A 789 18.09 -9.49 43.91
N LEU A 790 16.90 -9.56 44.51
CA LEU A 790 16.62 -9.01 45.83
C LEU A 790 16.34 -10.15 46.81
N GLY A 791 17.21 -10.31 47.79
CA GLY A 791 16.95 -11.17 48.95
C GLY A 791 16.39 -10.33 50.09
N THR A 792 15.24 -10.71 50.63
CA THR A 792 14.68 -10.07 51.83
C THR A 792 14.39 -11.10 52.89
N GLY A 793 14.37 -10.69 54.15
CA GLY A 793 13.94 -11.55 55.24
C GLY A 793 13.84 -10.81 56.55
N SER A 794 13.26 -11.49 57.54
CA SER A 794 13.20 -11.05 58.92
C SER A 794 13.62 -12.18 59.85
N HIS A 795 14.29 -11.82 60.93
CA HIS A 795 14.71 -12.77 61.96
C HIS A 795 14.15 -12.37 63.33
N GLY A 796 13.86 -13.37 64.16
CA GLY A 796 13.44 -13.19 65.55
C GLY A 796 14.50 -13.72 66.52
N TYR A 797 14.69 -13.05 67.65
CA TYR A 797 15.53 -13.54 68.75
C TYR A 797 14.93 -13.17 70.12
N MET A 798 15.25 -13.96 71.14
CA MET A 798 14.96 -13.66 72.55
C MET A 798 16.26 -13.69 73.35
N GLY A 799 16.78 -12.53 73.79
CA GLY A 799 17.98 -12.44 74.63
C GLY A 799 19.06 -11.45 74.13
N SER A 800 20.30 -11.61 74.60
CA SER A 800 21.45 -10.79 74.19
C SER A 800 21.85 -11.05 72.74
N ILE A 801 22.14 -9.97 72.00
CA ILE A 801 22.20 -9.87 70.53
C ILE A 801 23.31 -10.78 69.94
N PRO A 802 22.97 -11.85 69.20
CA PRO A 802 23.91 -12.57 68.35
C PRO A 802 24.12 -11.78 67.05
N SER A 803 25.33 -11.81 66.48
CA SER A 803 25.52 -11.27 65.13
C SER A 803 24.96 -12.24 64.09
N TYR A 804 24.58 -11.70 62.93
CA TYR A 804 24.16 -12.50 61.78
C TYR A 804 24.79 -12.00 60.50
N ASP A 805 25.00 -12.94 59.58
CA ASP A 805 25.39 -12.71 58.21
C ASP A 805 24.34 -13.31 57.27
N VAL A 806 24.01 -12.56 56.23
CA VAL A 806 23.21 -13.03 55.11
C VAL A 806 23.99 -12.84 53.82
N ILE A 807 24.00 -13.89 52.99
CA ILE A 807 24.75 -13.92 51.74
C ILE A 807 23.79 -14.28 50.61
N LEU A 808 23.72 -13.44 49.59
CA LEU A 808 23.01 -13.75 48.34
C LEU A 808 24.03 -14.25 47.32
N ALA A 809 23.80 -15.43 46.74
CA ALA A 809 24.69 -16.03 45.74
C ALA A 809 23.92 -16.46 44.49
N LEU A 810 24.52 -16.28 43.32
CA LEU A 810 24.06 -16.77 42.01
C LEU A 810 25.09 -17.76 41.48
N ASP A 811 24.67 -18.99 41.20
CA ASP A 811 25.53 -20.10 40.77
C ASP A 811 26.75 -20.31 41.68
N GLY A 812 26.55 -20.10 42.98
CA GLY A 812 27.60 -20.20 43.99
C GLY A 812 28.49 -18.96 44.13
N VAL A 813 28.40 -17.99 43.21
CA VAL A 813 29.12 -16.71 43.28
C VAL A 813 28.35 -15.72 44.16
N GLN A 814 29.01 -15.18 45.17
CA GLN A 814 28.44 -14.20 46.08
C GLN A 814 28.17 -12.87 45.37
N MET A 815 26.91 -12.43 45.37
CA MET A 815 26.46 -11.17 44.74
C MET A 815 26.27 -10.03 45.74
N GLY A 816 26.00 -10.34 47.00
CA GLY A 816 25.81 -9.34 48.05
C GLY A 816 25.83 -9.96 49.44
N THR A 817 26.24 -9.15 50.42
CA THR A 817 26.25 -9.53 51.84
C THR A 817 25.61 -8.45 52.68
N GLY A 818 24.82 -8.84 53.66
CA GLY A 818 24.34 -7.98 54.72
C GLY A 818 24.72 -8.60 56.05
N ALA A 819 25.35 -7.81 56.90
CA ALA A 819 25.63 -8.18 58.29
C ALA A 819 24.92 -7.18 59.20
N GLY A 820 24.35 -7.68 60.30
CA GLY A 820 23.69 -6.84 61.27
C GLY A 820 24.12 -7.17 62.68
N SER A 821 24.35 -6.12 63.47
CA SER A 821 24.39 -6.19 64.92
C SER A 821 23.71 -4.93 65.44
N GLY A 822 22.57 -5.08 66.12
CA GLY A 822 21.72 -3.93 66.43
C GLY A 822 20.71 -4.19 67.53
N ALA A 823 20.55 -3.20 68.40
CA ALA A 823 19.81 -3.30 69.65
C ALA A 823 18.30 -3.05 69.50
N SER A 824 17.53 -3.85 70.25
CA SER A 824 16.24 -3.47 70.88
C SER A 824 14.91 -3.62 70.13
N TYR A 825 14.81 -4.40 69.05
CA TYR A 825 13.50 -4.83 68.52
C TYR A 825 13.45 -6.33 68.28
N ALA A 826 12.31 -6.95 68.61
CA ALA A 826 12.11 -8.41 68.55
C ALA A 826 12.13 -8.98 67.12
N GLU A 827 12.06 -8.11 66.10
CA GLU A 827 12.16 -8.45 64.69
C GLU A 827 13.02 -7.39 63.98
N SER A 828 14.08 -7.83 63.31
CA SER A 828 14.83 -6.99 62.38
C SER A 828 14.69 -7.57 60.98
N SER A 829 14.50 -6.70 59.99
CA SER A 829 14.45 -7.05 58.57
C SER A 829 15.75 -6.70 57.87
N PHE A 830 16.10 -7.47 56.84
CA PHE A 830 17.19 -7.16 55.93
C PHE A 830 16.71 -7.17 54.48
N ALA A 831 17.38 -6.38 53.65
CA ALA A 831 17.26 -6.40 52.20
C ALA A 831 18.66 -6.33 51.59
N ILE A 832 18.98 -7.27 50.70
CA ILE A 832 20.26 -7.34 49.99
C ILE A 832 19.97 -7.43 48.51
N THR A 833 20.63 -6.59 47.73
CA THR A 833 20.50 -6.57 46.27
C THR A 833 21.82 -6.96 45.63
N GLY A 834 21.76 -7.81 44.62
CA GLY A 834 22.90 -8.20 43.79
C GLY A 834 22.52 -8.16 42.31
N GLY A 835 23.47 -7.85 41.43
CA GLY A 835 23.23 -7.85 39.99
C GLY A 835 24.37 -8.51 39.23
N ALA A 836 24.02 -9.32 38.23
CA ALA A 836 24.99 -10.05 37.41
C ALA A 836 24.49 -10.18 35.97
N VAL A 837 25.42 -10.23 35.02
CA VAL A 837 25.12 -10.67 33.66
C VAL A 837 25.33 -12.18 33.62
N VAL A 838 24.29 -12.93 33.27
CA VAL A 838 24.34 -14.39 33.16
C VAL A 838 24.02 -14.81 31.73
N PRO A 839 24.67 -15.87 31.23
CA PRO A 839 24.37 -16.43 29.91
C PRO A 839 22.99 -17.08 29.87
N ALA A 840 22.57 -17.55 28.69
CA ALA A 840 21.43 -18.46 28.59
C ALA A 840 21.76 -19.80 29.28
N GLY A 841 20.79 -20.40 29.95
CA GLY A 841 20.95 -21.69 30.62
C GLY A 841 20.27 -21.79 31.99
N PRO A 842 20.44 -22.92 32.69
CA PRO A 842 19.95 -23.11 34.04
C PRO A 842 20.83 -22.37 35.06
N HIS A 843 20.18 -21.69 36.00
CA HIS A 843 20.81 -20.90 37.06
C HIS A 843 20.15 -21.17 38.42
N SER A 844 20.91 -20.95 39.50
CA SER A 844 20.45 -21.10 40.89
C SER A 844 20.81 -19.89 41.72
N VAL A 845 19.82 -19.25 42.34
CA VAL A 845 20.02 -18.20 43.34
C VAL A 845 19.80 -18.78 44.72
N VAL A 846 20.74 -18.55 45.63
CA VAL A 846 20.69 -19.02 46.99
C VAL A 846 20.79 -17.85 47.97
N LEU A 847 19.83 -17.76 48.89
CA LEU A 847 19.93 -16.92 50.08
C LEU A 847 20.51 -17.78 51.20
N ARG A 848 21.70 -17.44 51.67
CA ARG A 848 22.36 -18.10 52.79
C ARG A 848 22.24 -17.29 54.06
N TRP A 849 22.05 -17.97 55.17
CA TRP A 849 21.88 -17.39 56.50
C TRP A 849 22.93 -17.95 57.45
N ARG A 850 23.51 -17.11 58.30
CA ARG A 850 24.36 -17.50 59.41
C ARG A 850 23.98 -16.67 60.63
N GLY A 851 23.40 -17.30 61.64
CA GLY A 851 23.26 -16.72 62.97
C GLY A 851 24.27 -17.32 63.92
N ASP A 852 24.93 -16.50 64.75
CA ASP A 852 25.97 -16.97 65.69
C ASP A 852 25.47 -17.94 66.77
N ASN A 853 24.17 -17.97 67.01
CA ASN A 853 23.53 -18.79 68.04
C ASN A 853 22.15 -19.29 67.55
N PRO A 854 21.72 -20.51 67.88
CA PRO A 854 20.35 -21.00 67.61
C PRO A 854 19.20 -20.15 68.15
N ALA A 855 19.47 -19.22 69.08
CA ALA A 855 18.49 -18.25 69.55
C ALA A 855 18.07 -17.20 68.51
N ILE A 856 18.86 -16.96 67.46
CA ILE A 856 18.45 -16.11 66.32
C ILE A 856 17.95 -16.99 65.17
N ARG A 857 16.70 -16.78 64.77
CA ARG A 857 16.03 -17.60 63.75
C ARG A 857 15.58 -16.72 62.61
N LEU A 858 15.92 -17.09 61.39
CA LEU A 858 15.31 -16.50 60.20
C LEU A 858 13.87 -17.01 60.11
N VAL A 859 12.89 -16.15 60.36
CA VAL A 859 11.47 -16.53 60.46
C VAL A 859 10.70 -16.30 59.17
N ALA A 860 11.14 -15.32 58.37
CA ALA A 860 10.63 -15.10 57.02
C ALA A 860 11.79 -14.72 56.09
N GLY A 861 11.71 -15.17 54.85
CA GLY A 861 12.75 -14.96 53.87
C GLY A 861 12.20 -15.21 52.49
N SER A 862 12.56 -14.35 51.55
CA SER A 862 12.15 -14.47 50.16
C SER A 862 13.28 -14.06 49.23
N ILE A 863 13.30 -14.69 48.06
CA ILE A 863 14.10 -14.26 46.92
C ILE A 863 13.12 -13.73 45.88
N VAL A 864 13.31 -12.48 45.49
CA VAL A 864 12.58 -11.83 44.40
C VAL A 864 13.56 -11.57 43.26
N LEU A 865 13.24 -12.11 42.08
CA LEU A 865 14.00 -11.85 40.85
C LEU A 865 13.34 -10.72 40.06
N LEU A 866 14.04 -9.59 39.97
CA LEU A 866 13.60 -8.41 39.25
C LEU A 866 14.39 -8.28 37.94
N GLY A 867 13.74 -8.54 36.81
CA GLY A 867 14.05 -8.01 35.48
C GLY A 867 15.39 -8.35 34.86
N ALA A 868 15.33 -9.15 33.80
CA ALA A 868 16.40 -9.38 32.83
C ALA A 868 16.42 -8.25 31.77
N LYS A 869 17.55 -7.55 31.60
CA LYS A 869 17.80 -6.73 30.40
C LYS A 869 18.55 -7.58 29.37
N LYS A 870 18.06 -7.62 28.12
CA LYS A 870 18.76 -8.23 26.97
C LYS A 870 20.00 -7.43 26.57
#